data_AF-A0A538SC92-F1
#
_entry.id   AF-A0A538SC92-F1
#
_cell.length_a   1.000
_cell.length_b   1.000
_cell.length_c   1.000
_cell.angle_alpha   90.00
_cell.angle_beta   90.00
_cell.angle_gamma   90.00
#
_symmetry.space_group_name_H-M   'P 1'
#
loop_
_entity.id
_entity.type
_entity.pdbx_description
1 polymer ?
#
loop_
_entity_poly.entity_id
_entity_poly.type
_entity_poly.pdbx_seq_one_letter_code
_entity_poly.pdbx_strand_id
1 'polypeptide(L)'
;MTGRQPGFLSSVATVARTELRELLRQPGLYIFIPLILVQVLGNSLLAVGAFDTPVLLTPGTSAVQIANQVILLVLLLLLFYTVESLERERTTGLSQILYATPCRTAAFLAGKAVANSVVALVVLAASLVASWIALLVQHTVPFSFAPYALIWGLLLIPTFLFWTAFVTAIYAAVGNRYASYGIALSALIYTGFRTLTREISWAGNWPLWGRALRWSDLGFFETDRLALVLNRVMVLGGAVFFVALAVKLFERRGADAVRTIHRLAPRTLGAAALRLGGFALVPLAAWTVLVFQVTNGLEGGVFKKETKDYWAKNLKTWLDAPLPDIARVDVAVTVDPKRHALRSAGTFTLVNGLDSTLAQIPLTGGLDWNHLKWTMDGKAYEPEDRKHLFVFTPERPLAKGDSVVIGWKWDGFLPRGITKNGGNTDEFVLPSGVVLTGFEPSFLPVIGFMEGVGETKDNKTEARKYPRDYWKGITRAGYGATAWFPARVAITGPAEYTLNGPGVCTRNTVKGGLRTQVWETDHPIKILNIVCGKWKTKQGHGTTIYYDPAHPYNVEEMSSTLDAARHWYSEWFLPYPWRELKLSEFPALAGYAQGFGTNITFSENMGFLTKNDAKTDATFLVTAHEAAHQWWGNILTPANGPNGDFLSEGMAHFSTLLLFEKVKGARGRMEFAKGIESRYGDRRRVDDERPMYDIDGKRESDETVMYDRGGWVFWMLYDFMGHDRALAGLQRFIRTWSESRDHPALQDFVASMRPYARDPVAYDAFVKEWFEDRAMPEYRVTGAKKEKRAQGYDVTLTVRNTGTGRMPVEIAATSGERWAKPSKEPSYRESREGIVLGAGESKALTIHCSFSPDKVVVDPDVRVLQLNRKQATVSL
;
A
#
# COMPACT_ATOMS: atom_id res chain seq x y z
N MET A 1 -18.01 -43.46 52.21
CA MET A 1 -18.31 -43.79 50.80
C MET A 1 -17.03 -43.71 49.97
N THR A 2 -16.56 -44.82 49.41
CA THR A 2 -15.36 -44.87 48.55
C THR A 2 -15.69 -44.56 47.08
N GLY A 3 -16.11 -43.32 46.82
CA GLY A 3 -16.41 -42.86 45.46
C GLY A 3 -15.18 -42.90 44.56
N ARG A 4 -15.16 -43.82 43.59
CA ARG A 4 -14.11 -43.94 42.57
C ARG A 4 -13.98 -42.60 41.82
N GLN A 5 -12.77 -42.03 41.74
CA GLN A 5 -12.59 -40.73 41.06
C GLN A 5 -13.12 -40.82 39.62
N PRO A 6 -13.95 -39.85 39.16
CA PRO A 6 -14.41 -39.82 37.78
C PRO A 6 -13.23 -39.63 36.82
N GLY A 7 -13.32 -40.24 35.64
CA GLY A 7 -12.28 -40.13 34.62
C GLY A 7 -12.13 -38.68 34.14
N PHE A 8 -10.89 -38.22 33.95
CA PHE A 8 -10.60 -36.82 33.61
C PHE A 8 -11.46 -36.29 32.45
N LEU A 9 -11.53 -37.03 31.34
CA LEU A 9 -12.32 -36.67 30.16
C LEU A 9 -13.83 -36.66 30.45
N SER A 10 -14.36 -37.60 31.25
CA SER A 10 -15.77 -37.59 31.65
C SER A 10 -16.14 -36.39 32.55
N SER A 11 -15.21 -35.94 33.40
CA SER A 11 -15.38 -34.71 34.18
C SER A 11 -15.33 -33.46 33.30
N VAL A 12 -14.36 -33.36 32.37
CA VAL A 12 -14.28 -32.25 31.40
C VAL A 12 -15.57 -32.16 30.58
N ALA A 13 -16.01 -33.29 29.99
CA ALA A 13 -17.21 -33.34 29.15
C ALA A 13 -18.50 -33.00 29.93
N THR A 14 -18.62 -33.45 31.18
CA THR A 14 -19.77 -33.13 32.04
C THR A 14 -19.83 -31.63 32.36
N VAL A 15 -18.70 -31.03 32.75
CA VAL A 15 -18.63 -29.59 33.05
C VAL A 15 -18.87 -28.76 31.78
N ALA A 16 -18.21 -29.09 30.68
CA ALA A 16 -18.37 -28.38 29.40
C ALA A 16 -19.83 -28.44 28.88
N ARG A 17 -20.52 -29.59 29.02
CA ARG A 17 -21.93 -29.73 28.60
C ARG A 17 -22.88 -28.91 29.47
N THR A 18 -22.59 -28.73 30.75
CA THR A 18 -23.38 -27.86 31.65
C THR A 18 -23.14 -26.39 31.32
N GLU A 19 -21.88 -25.97 31.17
CA GLU A 19 -21.53 -24.60 30.79
C GLU A 19 -22.12 -24.20 29.42
N LEU A 20 -22.05 -25.09 28.43
CA LEU A 20 -22.62 -24.84 27.10
C LEU A 20 -24.15 -24.66 27.13
N ARG A 21 -24.86 -25.38 28.01
CA ARG A 21 -26.31 -25.19 28.21
C ARG A 21 -26.64 -23.82 28.81
N GLU A 22 -25.79 -23.30 29.70
CA GLU A 22 -25.98 -21.96 30.26
C GLU A 22 -25.55 -20.85 29.29
N LEU A 23 -24.49 -21.05 28.50
CA LEU A 23 -24.13 -20.14 27.41
C LEU A 23 -25.28 -20.00 26.40
N LEU A 24 -25.92 -21.11 26.00
CA LEU A 24 -27.10 -21.11 25.12
C LEU A 24 -28.34 -20.39 25.71
N ARG A 25 -28.36 -20.11 27.01
CA ARG A 25 -29.41 -19.35 27.70
C ARG A 25 -29.11 -17.85 27.83
N GLN A 26 -27.90 -17.41 27.54
CA GLN A 26 -27.50 -16.01 27.71
C GLN A 26 -27.88 -15.17 26.47
N PRO A 27 -28.72 -14.12 26.62
CA PRO A 27 -29.22 -13.35 25.48
C PRO A 27 -28.11 -12.61 24.71
N GLY A 28 -26.96 -12.36 25.36
CA GLY A 28 -25.81 -11.69 24.74
C GLY A 28 -25.33 -12.36 23.45
N LEU A 29 -25.26 -13.69 23.37
CA LEU A 29 -24.81 -14.38 22.15
C LEU A 29 -25.72 -14.05 20.95
N TYR A 30 -27.04 -14.06 21.17
CA TYR A 30 -28.05 -13.79 20.15
C TYR A 30 -28.10 -12.31 19.70
N ILE A 31 -27.49 -11.40 20.46
CA ILE A 31 -27.35 -9.97 20.11
C ILE A 31 -26.00 -9.71 19.44
N PHE A 32 -24.91 -10.25 19.99
CA PHE A 32 -23.56 -10.05 19.45
C PHE A 32 -23.33 -10.74 18.11
N ILE A 33 -23.89 -11.94 17.87
CA ILE A 33 -23.68 -12.65 16.60
C ILE A 33 -24.26 -11.88 15.40
N PRO A 34 -25.53 -11.40 15.40
CA PRO A 34 -26.03 -10.53 14.33
C PRO A 34 -25.25 -9.23 14.15
N LEU A 35 -24.81 -8.59 15.25
CA LEU A 35 -24.00 -7.37 15.18
C LEU A 35 -22.65 -7.62 14.49
N ILE A 36 -21.98 -8.73 14.83
CA ILE A 36 -20.73 -9.17 14.18
C ILE A 36 -20.98 -9.47 12.70
N LEU A 37 -22.06 -10.18 12.35
CA LEU A 37 -22.41 -10.49 10.95
C LEU A 37 -22.58 -9.20 10.13
N VAL A 38 -23.33 -8.22 10.63
CA VAL A 38 -23.56 -6.93 9.94
C VAL A 38 -22.25 -6.14 9.80
N GLN A 39 -21.43 -6.08 10.85
CA GLN A 39 -20.16 -5.35 10.82
C GLN A 39 -19.15 -5.99 9.85
N VAL A 40 -19.06 -7.32 9.84
CA VAL A 40 -18.18 -8.08 8.93
C VAL A 40 -18.65 -7.95 7.47
N LEU A 41 -19.95 -8.06 7.20
CA LEU A 41 -20.52 -7.83 5.87
C LEU A 41 -20.25 -6.41 5.37
N GLY A 42 -20.51 -5.39 6.20
CA GLY A 42 -20.27 -3.99 5.86
C GLY A 42 -18.81 -3.73 5.48
N ASN A 43 -17.86 -4.17 6.32
CA ASN A 43 -16.42 -3.97 6.07
C ASN A 43 -15.90 -4.75 4.85
N SER A 44 -16.50 -5.91 4.53
CA SER A 44 -16.12 -6.72 3.36
C SER A 44 -16.70 -6.17 2.05
N LEU A 45 -17.90 -5.60 2.08
CA LEU A 45 -18.61 -5.07 0.91
C LEU A 45 -18.24 -3.61 0.58
N LEU A 46 -17.70 -2.87 1.55
CA LEU A 46 -17.24 -1.48 1.40
C LEU A 46 -15.69 -1.37 1.39
N ALA A 47 -14.99 -2.47 1.16
CA ALA A 47 -13.53 -2.51 1.08
C ALA A 47 -13.02 -1.75 -0.18
N VAL A 48 -12.18 -0.74 0.03
CA VAL A 48 -11.49 0.01 -1.03
C VAL A 48 -9.98 -0.14 -0.94
N GLY A 49 -9.32 -0.12 -2.10
CA GLY A 49 -7.87 -0.22 -2.29
C GLY A 49 -7.28 1.05 -2.87
N ALA A 50 -6.33 0.91 -3.80
CA ALA A 50 -5.68 2.04 -4.46
C ALA A 50 -6.70 2.98 -5.14
N PHE A 51 -6.43 4.30 -5.13
CA PHE A 51 -7.29 5.34 -5.71
C PHE A 51 -8.76 5.34 -5.22
N ASP A 52 -9.02 4.75 -4.05
CA ASP A 52 -10.34 4.50 -3.44
C ASP A 52 -11.26 3.57 -4.26
N THR A 53 -10.64 2.66 -5.02
CA THR A 53 -11.33 1.69 -5.89
C THR A 53 -11.82 0.46 -5.12
N PRO A 54 -13.01 -0.11 -5.41
CA PRO A 54 -13.52 -1.28 -4.68
C PRO A 54 -12.63 -2.53 -4.87
N VAL A 55 -12.36 -3.28 -3.80
CA VAL A 55 -11.49 -4.48 -3.83
C VAL A 55 -12.25 -5.71 -4.34
N LEU A 56 -11.59 -6.53 -5.17
CA LEU A 56 -12.08 -7.86 -5.51
C LEU A 56 -11.76 -8.80 -4.34
N LEU A 57 -12.79 -9.25 -3.64
CA LEU A 57 -12.61 -10.00 -2.41
C LEU A 57 -12.16 -11.43 -2.73
N THR A 58 -11.07 -11.88 -2.11
CA THR A 58 -10.60 -13.27 -2.19
C THR A 58 -10.75 -13.98 -0.84
N PRO A 59 -10.81 -15.33 -0.80
CA PRO A 59 -10.93 -16.05 0.47
C PRO A 59 -9.79 -15.77 1.47
N GLY A 60 -8.57 -15.50 0.99
CA GLY A 60 -7.43 -15.17 1.84
C GLY A 60 -7.39 -13.73 2.31
N THR A 61 -7.61 -12.77 1.40
CA THR A 61 -7.70 -11.35 1.75
C THR A 61 -8.85 -11.08 2.72
N SER A 62 -10.01 -11.68 2.51
CA SER A 62 -11.16 -11.62 3.43
C SER A 62 -10.82 -12.14 4.83
N ALA A 63 -10.24 -13.35 4.91
CA ALA A 63 -9.85 -13.97 6.17
C ALA A 63 -8.87 -13.09 6.98
N VAL A 64 -7.94 -12.39 6.33
CA VAL A 64 -7.03 -11.43 6.98
C VAL A 64 -7.72 -10.12 7.37
N GLN A 65 -8.46 -9.48 6.46
CA GLN A 65 -9.10 -8.18 6.70
C GLN A 65 -10.01 -8.22 7.93
N ILE A 66 -10.74 -9.33 8.10
CA ILE A 66 -11.68 -9.57 9.20
C ILE A 66 -10.94 -9.97 10.50
N ALA A 67 -9.76 -10.57 10.42
CA ALA A 67 -9.06 -11.18 11.57
C ALA A 67 -8.86 -10.19 12.73
N ASN A 68 -8.35 -8.98 12.48
CA ASN A 68 -8.09 -7.98 13.53
C ASN A 68 -9.34 -7.68 14.39
N GLN A 69 -10.51 -7.58 13.74
CA GLN A 69 -11.79 -7.28 14.39
C GLN A 69 -12.33 -8.50 15.14
N VAL A 70 -12.32 -9.67 14.50
CA VAL A 70 -12.70 -10.95 15.11
C VAL A 70 -11.85 -11.27 16.34
N ILE A 71 -10.54 -11.04 16.29
CA ILE A 71 -9.65 -11.19 17.45
C ILE A 71 -10.14 -10.31 18.60
N LEU A 72 -10.34 -9.01 18.37
CA LEU A 72 -10.76 -8.08 19.43
C LEU A 72 -12.09 -8.48 20.08
N LEU A 73 -13.11 -8.77 19.26
CA LEU A 73 -14.44 -9.10 19.74
C LEU A 73 -14.45 -10.45 20.48
N VAL A 74 -13.78 -11.47 19.96
CA VAL A 74 -13.67 -12.78 20.63
C VAL A 74 -12.86 -12.68 21.93
N LEU A 75 -11.79 -11.88 21.99
CA LEU A 75 -11.05 -11.65 23.24
C LEU A 75 -11.93 -10.98 24.31
N LEU A 76 -12.76 -10.01 23.95
CA LEU A 76 -13.70 -9.37 24.88
C LEU A 76 -14.80 -10.33 25.35
N LEU A 77 -15.41 -11.13 24.46
CA LEU A 77 -16.39 -12.15 24.83
C LEU A 77 -15.76 -13.24 25.73
N LEU A 78 -14.56 -13.72 25.41
CA LEU A 78 -13.85 -14.72 26.22
C LEU A 78 -13.43 -14.19 27.59
N LEU A 79 -13.08 -12.89 27.71
CA LEU A 79 -12.82 -12.25 29.00
C LEU A 79 -14.08 -12.31 29.88
N PHE A 80 -15.21 -11.82 29.36
CA PHE A 80 -16.48 -11.80 30.08
C PHE A 80 -16.95 -13.21 30.46
N TYR A 81 -17.06 -14.13 29.50
CA TYR A 81 -17.57 -15.47 29.77
C TYR A 81 -16.62 -16.33 30.61
N THR A 82 -15.30 -16.07 30.61
CA THR A 82 -14.37 -16.79 31.50
C THR A 82 -14.50 -16.31 32.94
N VAL A 83 -14.58 -15.00 33.18
CA VAL A 83 -14.75 -14.49 34.55
C VAL A 83 -16.15 -14.82 35.09
N GLU A 84 -17.24 -14.55 34.36
CA GLU A 84 -18.58 -14.89 34.87
C GLU A 84 -18.80 -16.40 34.99
N SER A 85 -18.20 -17.25 34.14
CA SER A 85 -18.26 -18.71 34.34
C SER A 85 -17.54 -19.13 35.61
N LEU A 86 -16.38 -18.55 35.95
CA LEU A 86 -15.61 -18.91 37.15
C LEU A 86 -16.16 -18.29 38.46
N GLU A 87 -16.98 -17.24 38.38
CA GLU A 87 -17.65 -16.61 39.52
C GLU A 87 -19.08 -17.16 39.75
N ARG A 88 -19.72 -17.79 38.74
CA ARG A 88 -21.12 -18.25 38.79
C ARG A 88 -21.45 -19.10 40.01
N GLU A 89 -20.61 -20.07 40.38
CA GLU A 89 -20.90 -20.93 41.52
C GLU A 89 -20.71 -20.23 42.87
N ARG A 90 -20.00 -19.10 42.92
CA ARG A 90 -19.90 -18.27 44.13
C ARG A 90 -21.13 -17.36 44.25
N THR A 91 -21.53 -16.67 43.18
CA THR A 91 -22.71 -15.78 43.18
C THR A 91 -24.02 -16.54 43.38
N THR A 92 -24.10 -17.81 42.97
CA THR A 92 -25.25 -18.71 43.25
C THR A 92 -25.15 -19.47 44.58
N GLY A 93 -24.07 -19.28 45.36
CA GLY A 93 -23.84 -19.98 46.64
C GLY A 93 -23.44 -21.47 46.52
N LEU A 94 -23.54 -22.08 45.34
CA LEU A 94 -23.31 -23.52 45.11
C LEU A 94 -21.83 -23.97 45.20
N SER A 95 -20.88 -23.03 45.26
CA SER A 95 -19.44 -23.28 45.20
C SER A 95 -18.92 -24.30 46.21
N GLN A 96 -19.40 -24.27 47.46
CA GLN A 96 -18.97 -25.22 48.50
C GLN A 96 -19.34 -26.66 48.14
N ILE A 97 -20.56 -26.87 47.61
CA ILE A 97 -21.05 -28.18 47.17
C ILE A 97 -20.19 -28.70 46.01
N LEU A 98 -19.89 -27.84 45.03
CA LEU A 98 -19.12 -28.21 43.85
C LEU A 98 -17.63 -28.44 44.15
N TYR A 99 -17.03 -27.65 45.03
CA TYR A 99 -15.60 -27.75 45.34
C TYR A 99 -15.28 -28.95 46.24
N ALA A 100 -16.25 -29.43 47.03
CA ALA A 100 -16.19 -30.69 47.75
C ALA A 100 -16.21 -31.94 46.83
N THR A 101 -16.56 -31.82 45.54
CA THR A 101 -16.61 -32.98 44.64
C THR A 101 -15.22 -33.59 44.36
N PRO A 102 -15.12 -34.92 44.16
CA PRO A 102 -13.87 -35.61 43.80
C PRO A 102 -13.38 -35.33 42.36
N CYS A 103 -14.05 -34.41 41.63
CA CYS A 103 -13.60 -33.93 40.33
C CYS A 103 -12.27 -33.16 40.46
N ARG A 104 -11.29 -33.45 39.60
CA ARG A 104 -9.97 -32.81 39.62
C ARG A 104 -10.07 -31.35 39.18
N THR A 105 -9.37 -30.42 39.86
CA THR A 105 -9.37 -28.98 39.50
C THR A 105 -9.04 -28.73 38.02
N ALA A 106 -8.05 -29.45 37.47
CA ALA A 106 -7.71 -29.37 36.05
C ALA A 106 -8.85 -29.81 35.11
N ALA A 107 -9.65 -30.81 35.48
CA ALA A 107 -10.79 -31.24 34.67
C ALA A 107 -11.95 -30.22 34.74
N PHE A 108 -12.13 -29.59 35.89
CA PHE A 108 -13.11 -28.53 36.09
C PHE A 108 -12.78 -27.27 35.27
N LEU A 109 -11.55 -26.76 35.39
CA LEU A 109 -11.10 -25.58 34.63
C LEU A 109 -11.06 -25.85 33.13
N ALA A 110 -10.57 -27.03 32.69
CA ALA A 110 -10.60 -27.41 31.28
C ALA A 110 -12.04 -27.54 30.74
N GLY A 111 -13.00 -28.03 31.55
CA GLY A 111 -14.41 -28.06 31.16
C GLY A 111 -15.00 -26.68 30.85
N LYS A 112 -14.76 -25.69 31.73
CA LYS A 112 -15.17 -24.30 31.49
C LYS A 112 -14.44 -23.68 30.28
N ALA A 113 -13.13 -23.88 30.18
CA ALA A 113 -12.34 -23.37 29.05
C ALA A 113 -12.78 -23.95 27.69
N VAL A 114 -13.13 -25.24 27.63
CA VAL A 114 -13.68 -25.88 26.43
C VAL A 114 -15.03 -25.28 26.06
N ALA A 115 -15.94 -25.09 27.01
CA ALA A 115 -17.24 -24.47 26.73
C ALA A 115 -17.11 -23.02 26.22
N ASN A 116 -16.24 -22.21 26.85
CA ASN A 116 -15.98 -20.85 26.40
C ASN A 116 -15.31 -20.81 25.01
N SER A 117 -14.48 -21.80 24.68
CA SER A 117 -13.88 -21.94 23.34
C SER A 117 -14.94 -22.19 22.26
N VAL A 118 -16.11 -22.76 22.58
CA VAL A 118 -17.24 -22.88 21.63
C VAL A 118 -17.76 -21.50 21.21
N VAL A 119 -17.75 -20.50 22.09
CA VAL A 119 -18.17 -19.12 21.74
C VAL A 119 -17.27 -18.55 20.65
N ALA A 120 -15.95 -18.76 20.75
CA ALA A 120 -15.00 -18.36 19.71
C ALA A 120 -15.29 -19.07 18.38
N LEU A 121 -15.53 -20.39 18.40
CA LEU A 121 -15.85 -21.17 17.20
C LEU A 121 -17.18 -20.74 16.55
N VAL A 122 -18.20 -20.38 17.34
CA VAL A 122 -19.47 -19.86 16.83
C VAL A 122 -19.30 -18.49 16.17
N VAL A 123 -18.49 -17.60 16.76
CA VAL A 123 -18.16 -16.30 16.14
C VAL A 123 -17.37 -16.50 14.84
N LEU A 124 -16.38 -17.40 14.81
CA LEU A 124 -15.65 -17.73 13.58
C LEU A 124 -16.57 -18.30 12.49
N ALA A 125 -17.50 -19.19 12.85
CA ALA A 125 -18.47 -19.75 11.91
C ALA A 125 -19.44 -18.69 11.38
N ALA A 126 -19.90 -17.75 12.22
CA ALA A 126 -20.69 -16.62 11.78
C ALA A 126 -19.91 -15.71 10.82
N SER A 127 -18.67 -15.33 11.17
CA SER A 127 -17.78 -14.57 10.29
C SER A 127 -17.51 -15.29 8.96
N LEU A 128 -17.44 -16.63 8.95
CA LEU A 128 -17.28 -17.41 7.73
C LEU A 128 -18.50 -17.31 6.82
N VAL A 129 -19.71 -17.41 7.37
CA VAL A 129 -20.96 -17.24 6.64
C VAL A 129 -21.09 -15.81 6.09
N ALA A 130 -20.74 -14.78 6.86
CA ALA A 130 -20.68 -13.40 6.37
C ALA A 130 -19.69 -13.23 5.20
N SER A 131 -18.49 -13.83 5.30
CA SER A 131 -17.46 -13.75 4.26
C SER A 131 -17.87 -14.51 2.99
N TRP A 132 -18.51 -15.67 3.14
CA TRP A 132 -19.08 -16.45 2.05
C TRP A 132 -20.21 -15.70 1.34
N ILE A 133 -21.10 -15.05 2.09
CA ILE A 133 -22.15 -14.17 1.52
C ILE A 133 -21.52 -12.98 0.77
N ALA A 134 -20.46 -12.35 1.30
CA ALA A 134 -19.79 -11.25 0.62
C ALA A 134 -19.15 -11.69 -0.71
N LEU A 135 -18.49 -12.86 -0.74
CA LEU A 135 -17.93 -13.48 -1.95
C LEU A 135 -19.04 -13.85 -2.96
N LEU A 136 -20.13 -14.45 -2.49
CA LEU A 136 -21.30 -14.74 -3.32
C LEU A 136 -21.87 -13.46 -3.95
N VAL A 137 -22.01 -12.37 -3.20
CA VAL A 137 -22.51 -11.07 -3.71
C VAL A 137 -21.57 -10.43 -4.75
N GLN A 138 -20.27 -10.75 -4.75
CA GLN A 138 -19.37 -10.33 -5.82
C GLN A 138 -19.47 -11.21 -7.09
N HIS A 139 -19.87 -12.49 -6.96
CA HIS A 139 -20.01 -13.47 -8.05
C HIS A 139 -18.77 -13.75 -8.93
N THR A 140 -17.60 -13.20 -8.58
CA THR A 140 -16.36 -13.24 -9.39
C THR A 140 -15.37 -14.33 -8.95
N VAL A 141 -15.01 -14.35 -7.67
CA VAL A 141 -13.95 -15.22 -7.13
C VAL A 141 -14.55 -16.47 -6.47
N PRO A 142 -14.09 -17.70 -6.79
CA PRO A 142 -14.61 -18.91 -6.19
C PRO A 142 -14.27 -19.00 -4.69
N PHE A 143 -15.22 -19.48 -3.89
CA PHE A 143 -15.00 -19.70 -2.46
C PHE A 143 -14.03 -20.86 -2.20
N SER A 144 -13.09 -20.65 -1.28
CA SER A 144 -12.20 -21.69 -0.74
C SER A 144 -12.17 -21.61 0.77
N PHE A 145 -12.32 -22.75 1.45
CA PHE A 145 -12.25 -22.83 2.91
C PHE A 145 -10.80 -22.79 3.45
N ALA A 146 -9.80 -23.12 2.63
CA ALA A 146 -8.43 -23.34 3.09
C ALA A 146 -7.78 -22.11 3.77
N PRO A 147 -7.91 -20.87 3.26
CA PRO A 147 -7.33 -19.70 3.94
C PRO A 147 -7.98 -19.40 5.29
N TYR A 148 -9.29 -19.59 5.44
CA TYR A 148 -9.98 -19.47 6.73
C TYR A 148 -9.52 -20.54 7.73
N ALA A 149 -9.37 -21.79 7.28
CA ALA A 149 -8.84 -22.87 8.11
C ALA A 149 -7.39 -22.61 8.56
N LEU A 150 -6.56 -22.03 7.69
CA LEU A 150 -5.20 -21.62 8.01
C LEU A 150 -5.18 -20.44 9.00
N ILE A 151 -5.84 -19.33 8.67
CA ILE A 151 -5.74 -18.09 9.45
C ILE A 151 -6.56 -18.23 10.74
N TRP A 152 -7.87 -18.45 10.66
CA TRP A 152 -8.73 -18.49 11.84
C TRP A 152 -8.59 -19.78 12.65
N GLY A 153 -8.31 -20.91 11.98
CA GLY A 153 -8.00 -22.16 12.64
C GLY A 153 -6.58 -22.17 13.23
N LEU A 154 -5.56 -22.38 12.38
CA LEU A 154 -4.20 -22.61 12.85
C LEU A 154 -3.56 -21.39 13.54
N LEU A 155 -3.84 -20.15 13.10
CA LEU A 155 -3.21 -18.95 13.66
C LEU A 155 -4.01 -18.32 14.81
N LEU A 156 -5.34 -18.19 14.72
CA LEU A 156 -6.13 -17.49 15.77
C LEU A 156 -6.55 -18.36 16.96
N ILE A 157 -6.84 -19.66 16.81
CA ILE A 157 -7.19 -20.52 17.97
C ILE A 157 -6.11 -20.48 19.07
N PRO A 158 -4.79 -20.50 18.77
CA PRO A 158 -3.75 -20.26 19.77
C PRO A 158 -3.92 -18.96 20.58
N THR A 159 -4.29 -17.84 19.94
CA THR A 159 -4.57 -16.56 20.62
C THR A 159 -5.70 -16.72 21.65
N PHE A 160 -6.79 -17.39 21.26
CA PHE A 160 -7.98 -17.58 22.11
C PHE A 160 -7.74 -18.55 23.27
N LEU A 161 -6.97 -19.61 23.04
CA LEU A 161 -6.56 -20.55 24.09
C LEU A 161 -5.62 -19.89 25.12
N PHE A 162 -4.63 -19.12 24.65
CA PHE A 162 -3.73 -18.34 25.51
C PHE A 162 -4.51 -17.33 26.37
N TRP A 163 -5.42 -16.58 25.75
CA TRP A 163 -6.22 -15.59 26.47
C TRP A 163 -7.14 -16.22 27.53
N THR A 164 -7.84 -17.30 27.17
CA THR A 164 -8.71 -18.02 28.11
C THR A 164 -7.90 -18.57 29.29
N ALA A 165 -6.70 -19.11 29.03
CA ALA A 165 -5.79 -19.58 30.08
C ALA A 165 -5.29 -18.42 30.96
N PHE A 166 -4.88 -17.29 30.37
CA PHE A 166 -4.41 -16.09 31.07
C PHE A 166 -5.48 -15.49 31.99
N VAL A 167 -6.71 -15.30 31.48
CA VAL A 167 -7.85 -14.80 32.27
C VAL A 167 -8.21 -15.78 33.39
N THR A 168 -8.20 -17.10 33.12
CA THR A 168 -8.41 -18.13 34.15
C THR A 168 -7.31 -18.09 35.22
N ALA A 169 -6.06 -17.83 34.85
CA ALA A 169 -4.93 -17.71 35.78
C ALA A 169 -5.00 -16.44 36.65
N ILE A 170 -5.39 -15.30 36.07
CA ILE A 170 -5.64 -14.06 36.83
C ILE A 170 -6.77 -14.28 37.84
N TYR A 171 -7.90 -14.83 37.41
CA TYR A 171 -9.02 -15.10 38.31
C TYR A 171 -8.65 -16.11 39.40
N ALA A 172 -7.88 -17.15 39.08
CA ALA A 172 -7.36 -18.11 40.04
C ALA A 172 -6.36 -17.48 41.05
N ALA A 173 -5.66 -16.42 40.66
CA ALA A 173 -4.69 -15.72 41.51
C ALA A 173 -5.34 -14.66 42.42
N VAL A 174 -6.31 -13.90 41.91
CA VAL A 174 -6.90 -12.73 42.60
C VAL A 174 -8.25 -13.05 43.24
N GLY A 175 -8.99 -14.02 42.70
CA GLY A 175 -10.25 -14.49 43.27
C GLY A 175 -11.39 -13.47 43.29
N ASN A 176 -11.35 -12.42 42.45
CA ASN A 176 -12.37 -11.37 42.38
C ASN A 176 -12.63 -10.99 40.92
N ARG A 177 -13.90 -11.01 40.46
CA ARG A 177 -14.26 -10.67 39.07
C ARG A 177 -13.80 -9.28 38.61
N TYR A 178 -14.00 -8.22 39.39
CA TYR A 178 -13.71 -6.85 38.96
C TYR A 178 -12.21 -6.60 38.81
N ALA A 179 -11.40 -7.10 39.76
CA ALA A 179 -9.94 -7.03 39.65
C ALA A 179 -9.43 -7.88 38.47
N SER A 180 -10.07 -9.03 38.20
CA SER A 180 -9.73 -9.87 37.04
C SER A 180 -10.01 -9.15 35.71
N TYR A 181 -11.16 -8.46 35.61
CA TYR A 181 -11.47 -7.60 34.46
C TYR A 181 -10.46 -6.45 34.32
N GLY A 182 -10.14 -5.74 35.39
CA GLY A 182 -9.19 -4.61 35.36
C GLY A 182 -7.79 -5.02 34.87
N ILE A 183 -7.23 -6.10 35.40
CA ILE A 183 -5.88 -6.58 35.03
C ILE A 183 -5.86 -7.06 33.57
N ALA A 184 -6.84 -7.89 33.17
CA ALA A 184 -6.90 -8.41 31.81
C ALA A 184 -7.13 -7.28 30.78
N LEU A 185 -8.08 -6.38 31.04
CA LEU A 185 -8.35 -5.25 30.17
C LEU A 185 -7.15 -4.30 30.05
N SER A 186 -6.38 -4.09 31.14
CA SER A 186 -5.13 -3.32 31.11
C SER A 186 -4.08 -3.95 30.18
N ALA A 187 -3.92 -5.28 30.21
CA ALA A 187 -3.03 -5.99 29.30
C ALA A 187 -3.48 -5.90 27.83
N LEU A 188 -4.80 -5.95 27.59
CA LEU A 188 -5.39 -5.77 26.26
C LEU A 188 -5.19 -4.35 25.73
N ILE A 189 -5.45 -3.33 26.55
CA ILE A 189 -5.26 -1.91 26.23
C ILE A 189 -3.78 -1.62 25.96
N TYR A 190 -2.84 -2.14 26.78
CA TYR A 190 -1.41 -1.96 26.54
C TYR A 190 -0.96 -2.60 25.22
N THR A 191 -1.44 -3.81 24.91
CA THR A 191 -1.16 -4.49 23.64
C THR A 191 -1.73 -3.69 22.45
N GLY A 192 -2.94 -3.14 22.59
CA GLY A 192 -3.56 -2.28 21.59
C GLY A 192 -2.81 -0.97 21.37
N PHE A 193 -2.45 -0.27 22.46
CA PHE A 193 -1.65 0.96 22.42
C PHE A 193 -0.32 0.76 21.70
N ARG A 194 0.45 -0.27 22.06
CA ARG A 194 1.73 -0.60 21.40
C ARG A 194 1.56 -1.00 19.93
N THR A 195 0.37 -1.49 19.54
CA THR A 195 0.04 -1.75 18.13
C THR A 195 -0.26 -0.45 17.39
N LEU A 196 -1.05 0.45 17.98
CA LEU A 196 -1.40 1.77 17.41
C LEU A 196 -0.17 2.67 17.24
N THR A 197 0.76 2.68 18.20
CA THR A 197 2.04 3.41 18.07
C THR A 197 3.03 2.76 17.11
N ARG A 198 2.68 1.61 16.49
CA ARG A 198 3.56 0.75 15.66
C ARG A 198 4.83 0.29 16.40
N GLU A 199 4.81 0.33 17.74
CA GLU A 199 5.96 -0.03 18.56
C GLU A 199 6.06 -1.53 18.87
N ILE A 200 4.95 -2.27 18.81
CA ILE A 200 4.89 -3.72 19.01
C ILE A 200 5.77 -4.47 18.02
N SER A 201 6.29 -5.62 18.45
CA SER A 201 7.04 -6.58 17.63
C SER A 201 6.41 -7.97 17.72
N TRP A 202 6.82 -8.90 16.85
CA TRP A 202 6.39 -10.31 16.90
C TRP A 202 6.49 -10.95 18.30
N ALA A 203 7.47 -10.57 19.12
CA ALA A 203 7.64 -11.08 20.48
C ALA A 203 6.63 -10.51 21.51
N GLY A 204 6.10 -9.30 21.26
CA GLY A 204 4.99 -8.73 22.04
C GLY A 204 3.61 -9.04 21.46
N ASN A 205 3.52 -9.35 20.16
CA ASN A 205 2.28 -9.53 19.44
C ASN A 205 1.67 -10.93 19.62
N TRP A 206 1.31 -11.26 20.86
CA TRP A 206 0.56 -12.48 21.17
C TRP A 206 -0.82 -12.57 20.47
N PRO A 207 -1.56 -11.49 20.11
CA PRO A 207 -2.85 -11.64 19.44
C PRO A 207 -2.74 -11.79 17.90
N LEU A 208 -1.61 -11.45 17.28
CA LEU A 208 -1.40 -11.24 15.83
C LEU A 208 -2.08 -9.98 15.25
N TRP A 209 -2.15 -8.91 16.06
CA TRP A 209 -2.72 -7.63 15.64
C TRP A 209 -1.82 -6.79 14.71
N GLY A 210 -2.44 -5.85 14.02
CA GLY A 210 -1.78 -4.92 13.10
C GLY A 210 -1.53 -5.57 11.74
N ARG A 211 -0.29 -5.48 11.24
CA ARG A 211 0.12 -6.01 9.93
C ARG A 211 0.71 -7.44 9.95
N ALA A 212 0.80 -8.07 11.12
CA ALA A 212 1.44 -9.39 11.28
C ALA A 212 0.83 -10.49 10.39
N LEU A 213 -0.49 -10.44 10.15
CA LEU A 213 -1.17 -11.34 9.21
C LEU A 213 -1.12 -10.79 7.77
N ARG A 214 0.08 -10.67 7.19
CA ARG A 214 0.21 -10.23 5.78
C ARG A 214 -0.14 -11.37 4.81
N TRP A 215 -1.01 -11.09 3.84
CA TRP A 215 -1.46 -12.05 2.83
C TRP A 215 -1.16 -11.58 1.41
N SER A 216 -0.90 -12.54 0.54
CA SER A 216 -0.82 -12.47 -0.92
C SER A 216 -1.37 -13.81 -1.42
N ASP A 217 -2.18 -13.81 -2.48
CA ASP A 217 -2.69 -15.07 -3.05
C ASP A 217 -1.61 -15.78 -3.89
N LEU A 218 -0.59 -15.05 -4.36
CA LEU A 218 0.65 -15.62 -4.93
C LEU A 218 1.55 -16.30 -3.86
N GLY A 219 1.45 -15.94 -2.57
CA GLY A 219 2.16 -16.65 -1.50
C GLY A 219 1.98 -16.11 -0.07
N PHE A 220 1.75 -17.03 0.87
CA PHE A 220 1.36 -16.70 2.25
C PHE A 220 2.54 -16.67 3.25
N PHE A 221 2.65 -15.55 3.98
CA PHE A 221 3.56 -15.32 5.11
C PHE A 221 5.06 -15.59 4.83
N GLU A 222 5.53 -15.43 3.59
CA GLU A 222 6.85 -15.94 3.17
C GLU A 222 8.02 -15.29 3.94
N THR A 223 8.04 -13.96 4.04
CA THR A 223 9.04 -13.17 4.77
C THR A 223 9.12 -13.55 6.26
N ASP A 224 7.98 -13.65 6.93
CA ASP A 224 7.88 -13.77 8.39
C ASP A 224 7.52 -15.19 8.88
N ARG A 225 7.60 -16.21 8.02
CA ARG A 225 7.13 -17.58 8.32
C ARG A 225 7.74 -18.14 9.61
N LEU A 226 9.02 -17.88 9.85
CA LEU A 226 9.72 -18.26 11.09
C LEU A 226 9.22 -17.47 12.30
N ALA A 227 9.02 -16.15 12.16
CA ALA A 227 8.53 -15.28 13.22
C ALA A 227 7.12 -15.71 13.68
N LEU A 228 6.25 -16.01 12.71
CA LEU A 228 4.90 -16.50 12.95
C LEU A 228 4.90 -17.85 13.68
N VAL A 229 5.72 -18.82 13.25
CA VAL A 229 5.84 -20.13 13.93
C VAL A 229 6.37 -19.99 15.35
N LEU A 230 7.46 -19.23 15.57
CA LEU A 230 8.01 -18.96 16.90
C LEU A 230 6.98 -18.27 17.80
N ASN A 231 6.24 -17.29 17.28
CA ASN A 231 5.17 -16.59 17.98
C ASN A 231 4.02 -17.55 18.37
N ARG A 232 3.57 -18.44 17.48
CA ARG A 232 2.53 -19.42 17.81
C ARG A 232 3.01 -20.47 18.82
N VAL A 233 4.27 -20.92 18.75
CA VAL A 233 4.88 -21.81 19.78
C VAL A 233 4.98 -21.10 21.13
N MET A 234 5.40 -19.83 21.14
CA MET A 234 5.42 -18.97 22.34
C MET A 234 4.03 -18.83 22.97
N VAL A 235 3.01 -18.57 22.16
CA VAL A 235 1.63 -18.37 22.62
C VAL A 235 1.00 -19.68 23.12
N LEU A 236 1.21 -20.81 22.45
CA LEU A 236 0.75 -22.12 22.93
C LEU A 236 1.48 -22.57 24.20
N GLY A 237 2.80 -22.37 24.27
CA GLY A 237 3.59 -22.61 25.50
C GLY A 237 3.11 -21.75 26.66
N GLY A 238 2.81 -20.47 26.41
CA GLY A 238 2.22 -19.55 27.38
C GLY A 238 0.85 -20.00 27.85
N ALA A 239 0.00 -20.52 26.96
CA ALA A 239 -1.30 -21.08 27.33
C ALA A 239 -1.15 -22.27 28.29
N VAL A 240 -0.23 -23.20 28.01
CA VAL A 240 0.07 -24.35 28.89
C VAL A 240 0.61 -23.88 30.24
N PHE A 241 1.52 -22.90 30.26
CA PHE A 241 2.02 -22.28 31.50
C PHE A 241 0.88 -21.65 32.32
N PHE A 242 0.00 -20.86 31.71
CA PHE A 242 -1.12 -20.24 32.41
C PHE A 242 -2.17 -21.27 32.89
N VAL A 243 -2.41 -22.36 32.16
CA VAL A 243 -3.23 -23.48 32.67
C VAL A 243 -2.57 -24.13 33.89
N ALA A 244 -1.25 -24.39 33.86
CA ALA A 244 -0.52 -24.96 34.99
C ALA A 244 -0.52 -24.02 36.22
N LEU A 245 -0.42 -22.71 35.99
CA LEU A 245 -0.54 -21.67 37.03
C LEU A 245 -1.96 -21.63 37.60
N ALA A 246 -2.99 -21.59 36.76
CA ALA A 246 -4.39 -21.57 37.18
C ALA A 246 -4.76 -22.80 38.01
N VAL A 247 -4.42 -24.01 37.56
CA VAL A 247 -4.70 -25.28 38.29
C VAL A 247 -4.04 -25.31 39.68
N LYS A 248 -2.91 -24.63 39.83
CA LYS A 248 -2.12 -24.55 41.07
C LYS A 248 -2.62 -23.47 42.03
N LEU A 249 -3.11 -22.35 41.52
CA LEU A 249 -3.62 -21.23 42.32
C LEU A 249 -5.10 -21.37 42.67
N PHE A 250 -5.92 -22.02 41.83
CA PHE A 250 -7.38 -22.05 41.98
C PHE A 250 -7.83 -22.72 43.29
N GLU A 251 -8.36 -21.90 44.21
CA GLU A 251 -8.75 -22.30 45.55
C GLU A 251 -10.08 -23.07 45.56
N ARG A 252 -10.08 -24.26 46.17
CA ARG A 252 -11.27 -25.11 46.39
C ARG A 252 -11.67 -25.25 47.87
N ARG A 253 -11.09 -24.44 48.75
CA ARG A 253 -11.37 -24.39 50.20
C ARG A 253 -11.36 -22.93 50.65
N GLY A 254 -11.99 -22.63 51.78
CA GLY A 254 -11.92 -21.30 52.39
C GLY A 254 -10.49 -20.90 52.76
N ALA A 255 -10.29 -19.59 52.94
CA ALA A 255 -9.00 -19.03 53.33
C ALA A 255 -8.56 -19.53 54.72
N ASP A 256 -7.29 -19.86 54.84
CA ASP A 256 -6.64 -20.35 56.05
C ASP A 256 -5.31 -19.58 56.20
N ALA A 257 -5.21 -18.76 57.25
CA ALA A 257 -4.09 -17.85 57.45
C ALA A 257 -2.76 -18.61 57.66
N VAL A 258 -2.78 -19.71 58.41
CA VAL A 258 -1.59 -20.53 58.70
C VAL A 258 -1.07 -21.18 57.42
N ARG A 259 -1.99 -21.68 56.59
CA ARG A 259 -1.67 -22.30 55.30
C ARG A 259 -1.20 -21.28 54.25
N THR A 260 -1.68 -20.03 54.31
CA THR A 260 -1.16 -18.93 53.49
C THR A 260 0.28 -18.60 53.85
N ILE A 261 0.62 -18.53 55.14
CA ILE A 261 2.01 -18.31 55.60
C ILE A 261 2.92 -19.44 55.11
N HIS A 262 2.51 -20.71 55.22
CA HIS A 262 3.29 -21.84 54.70
C HIS A 262 3.47 -21.86 53.17
N ARG A 263 2.57 -21.25 52.39
CA ARG A 263 2.72 -21.07 50.93
C ARG A 263 3.76 -20.01 50.56
N LEU A 264 4.00 -19.04 51.45
CA LEU A 264 4.97 -17.95 51.26
C LEU A 264 6.39 -18.32 51.73
N ALA A 265 6.59 -19.52 52.29
CA ALA A 265 7.90 -19.95 52.76
C ALA A 265 8.90 -20.16 51.60
N PRO A 266 10.18 -19.73 51.70
CA PRO A 266 11.13 -19.80 50.59
C PRO A 266 11.31 -21.19 49.97
N ARG A 267 11.27 -22.26 50.78
CA ARG A 267 11.35 -23.65 50.28
C ARG A 267 10.12 -24.08 49.47
N THR A 268 8.91 -23.70 49.89
CA THR A 268 7.69 -24.04 49.14
C THR A 268 7.61 -23.21 47.88
N LEU A 269 7.98 -21.92 47.91
CA LEU A 269 8.12 -21.06 46.74
C LEU A 269 9.19 -21.57 45.75
N GLY A 270 10.36 -22.01 46.21
CA GLY A 270 11.41 -22.55 45.34
C GLY A 270 11.00 -23.84 44.61
N ALA A 271 10.43 -24.81 45.33
CA ALA A 271 9.88 -26.03 44.72
C ALA A 271 8.68 -25.73 43.80
N ALA A 272 7.89 -24.71 44.13
CA ALA A 272 6.78 -24.21 43.33
C ALA A 272 7.26 -23.52 42.03
N ALA A 273 8.41 -22.82 42.07
CA ALA A 273 9.03 -22.16 40.92
C ALA A 273 9.67 -23.19 39.99
N LEU A 274 10.47 -24.13 40.50
CA LEU A 274 11.08 -25.21 39.70
C LEU A 274 10.04 -26.01 38.90
N ARG A 275 8.91 -26.37 39.53
CA ARG A 275 7.80 -27.08 38.87
C ARG A 275 7.03 -26.26 37.83
N LEU A 276 7.02 -24.92 37.94
CA LEU A 276 6.46 -24.05 36.90
C LEU A 276 7.47 -23.70 35.81
N GLY A 277 8.76 -23.66 36.12
CA GLY A 277 9.85 -23.35 35.19
C GLY A 277 9.89 -24.29 34.00
N GLY A 278 9.59 -25.58 34.19
CA GLY A 278 9.46 -26.55 33.09
C GLY A 278 8.37 -26.18 32.07
N PHE A 279 7.26 -25.57 32.51
CA PHE A 279 6.21 -25.05 31.61
C PHE A 279 6.56 -23.68 31.02
N ALA A 280 7.36 -22.86 31.72
CA ALA A 280 7.82 -21.57 31.25
C ALA A 280 8.98 -21.66 30.23
N LEU A 281 9.74 -22.76 30.22
CA LEU A 281 10.93 -22.93 29.38
C LEU A 281 10.65 -22.75 27.89
N VAL A 282 9.63 -23.43 27.35
CA VAL A 282 9.26 -23.36 25.93
C VAL A 282 8.84 -21.94 25.50
N PRO A 283 7.88 -21.26 26.17
CA PRO A 283 7.51 -19.91 25.77
C PRO A 283 8.63 -18.89 25.96
N LEU A 284 9.46 -18.99 27.01
CA LEU A 284 10.59 -18.09 27.21
C LEU A 284 11.69 -18.29 26.17
N ALA A 285 12.00 -19.53 25.78
CA ALA A 285 12.96 -19.82 24.72
C ALA A 285 12.47 -19.29 23.36
N ALA A 286 11.22 -19.57 23.01
CA ALA A 286 10.61 -19.07 21.77
C ALA A 286 10.55 -17.52 21.73
N TRP A 287 10.17 -16.88 22.84
CA TRP A 287 10.20 -15.42 22.99
C TRP A 287 11.62 -14.85 22.83
N THR A 288 12.62 -15.45 23.48
CA THR A 288 14.02 -14.98 23.44
C THR A 288 14.60 -15.07 22.02
N VAL A 289 14.38 -16.19 21.32
CA VAL A 289 14.79 -16.33 19.92
C VAL A 289 14.07 -15.31 19.04
N LEU A 290 12.77 -15.08 19.27
CA LEU A 290 11.97 -14.13 18.49
C LEU A 290 12.38 -12.68 18.72
N VAL A 291 12.73 -12.27 19.94
CA VAL A 291 13.35 -10.96 20.23
C VAL A 291 14.68 -10.82 19.50
N PHE A 292 15.54 -11.84 19.54
CA PHE A 292 16.83 -11.80 18.85
C PHE A 292 16.66 -11.69 17.32
N GLN A 293 15.76 -12.47 16.73
CA GLN A 293 15.49 -12.44 15.28
C GLN A 293 14.92 -11.08 14.84
N VAL A 294 14.01 -10.47 15.60
CA VAL A 294 13.50 -9.11 15.29
C VAL A 294 14.59 -8.04 15.46
N THR A 295 15.46 -8.16 16.47
CA THR A 295 16.49 -7.15 16.75
C THR A 295 17.53 -7.06 15.62
N ASN A 296 17.83 -8.20 14.98
CA ASN A 296 18.77 -8.33 13.86
C ASN A 296 18.10 -8.35 12.48
N GLY A 297 16.77 -8.21 12.40
CA GLY A 297 15.99 -8.26 11.16
C GLY A 297 15.66 -6.87 10.58
N LEU A 298 14.79 -6.87 9.56
CA LEU A 298 14.26 -5.66 8.96
C LEU A 298 13.51 -4.81 9.99
N GLU A 299 13.66 -3.49 9.89
CA GLU A 299 13.19 -2.50 10.88
C GLU A 299 13.77 -2.69 12.30
N GLY A 300 14.71 -3.62 12.49
CA GLY A 300 15.34 -3.96 13.76
C GLY A 300 16.29 -2.88 14.29
N GLY A 301 16.84 -3.13 15.48
CA GLY A 301 17.75 -2.19 16.14
C GLY A 301 19.09 -2.04 15.42
N VAL A 302 19.58 -3.12 14.79
CA VAL A 302 20.81 -3.12 14.01
C VAL A 302 20.61 -2.35 12.70
N PHE A 303 19.64 -2.75 11.88
CA PHE A 303 19.29 -2.10 10.61
C PHE A 303 19.04 -0.58 10.75
N LYS A 304 18.32 -0.16 11.79
CA LYS A 304 18.08 1.28 12.08
C LYS A 304 19.32 2.04 12.52
N LYS A 305 20.31 1.37 13.10
CA LYS A 305 21.61 1.98 13.39
C LYS A 305 22.44 2.11 12.11
N GLU A 306 22.48 1.08 11.27
CA GLU A 306 23.30 1.07 10.05
C GLU A 306 22.83 2.09 9.02
N THR A 307 21.51 2.17 8.77
CA THR A 307 20.90 3.24 7.95
C THR A 307 21.17 4.64 8.52
N LYS A 308 21.05 4.84 9.84
CA LYS A 308 21.35 6.12 10.48
C LYS A 308 22.85 6.48 10.44
N ASP A 309 23.75 5.50 10.55
CA ASP A 309 25.19 5.67 10.41
C ASP A 309 25.57 6.06 8.97
N TYR A 310 24.94 5.44 7.94
CA TYR A 310 25.07 5.83 6.53
C TYR A 310 24.65 7.29 6.31
N TRP A 311 23.47 7.66 6.79
CA TRP A 311 22.92 9.02 6.68
C TRP A 311 23.86 10.04 7.31
N ALA A 312 24.24 9.81 8.58
CA ALA A 312 25.05 10.75 9.36
C ALA A 312 26.50 10.88 8.88
N LYS A 313 27.11 9.82 8.32
CA LYS A 313 28.49 9.86 7.78
C LYS A 313 28.58 10.63 6.45
N ASN A 314 27.47 10.79 5.71
CA ASN A 314 27.51 11.19 4.31
C ASN A 314 26.72 12.44 3.92
N LEU A 315 25.57 12.72 4.55
CA LEU A 315 24.65 13.78 4.15
C LEU A 315 25.35 15.12 3.82
N LYS A 316 26.18 15.62 4.75
CA LYS A 316 26.86 16.93 4.63
C LYS A 316 27.92 17.01 3.52
N THR A 317 28.36 15.87 2.98
CA THR A 317 29.43 15.80 1.96
C THR A 317 28.88 15.43 0.59
N TRP A 318 27.87 14.54 0.55
CA TRP A 318 27.48 13.85 -0.68
C TRP A 318 26.09 14.21 -1.22
N LEU A 319 25.26 14.95 -0.48
CA LEU A 319 23.92 15.38 -0.94
C LEU A 319 23.95 16.18 -2.25
N ASP A 320 24.82 17.19 -2.32
CA ASP A 320 25.00 18.05 -3.50
C ASP A 320 26.22 17.66 -4.36
N ALA A 321 26.87 16.51 -4.10
CA ALA A 321 28.06 16.11 -4.85
C ALA A 321 27.77 15.93 -6.35
N PRO A 322 28.67 16.33 -7.26
CA PRO A 322 28.51 16.11 -8.70
C PRO A 322 28.69 14.63 -9.04
N LEU A 323 27.91 14.12 -9.99
CA LEU A 323 27.85 12.70 -10.34
C LEU A 323 28.16 12.49 -11.84
N PRO A 324 28.84 11.39 -12.22
CA PRO A 324 29.01 10.99 -13.62
C PRO A 324 27.70 10.42 -14.20
N ASP A 325 27.64 10.31 -15.52
CA ASP A 325 26.56 9.62 -16.22
C ASP A 325 26.88 8.13 -16.39
N ILE A 326 25.84 7.32 -16.58
CA ILE A 326 25.99 5.95 -17.07
C ILE A 326 26.09 5.99 -18.59
N ALA A 327 27.19 5.49 -19.15
CA ALA A 327 27.35 5.26 -20.59
C ALA A 327 26.93 3.84 -21.00
N ARG A 328 27.01 2.86 -20.09
CA ARG A 328 26.54 1.47 -20.29
C ARG A 328 26.38 0.72 -18.97
N VAL A 329 25.40 -0.19 -18.92
CA VAL A 329 25.32 -1.25 -17.89
C VAL A 329 25.45 -2.63 -18.53
N ASP A 330 26.26 -3.52 -17.94
CA ASP A 330 26.14 -4.98 -18.13
C ASP A 330 26.07 -5.64 -16.75
N VAL A 331 25.05 -6.45 -16.49
CA VAL A 331 24.83 -7.08 -15.18
C VAL A 331 24.29 -8.50 -15.32
N ALA A 332 24.91 -9.42 -14.59
CA ALA A 332 24.49 -10.80 -14.44
C ALA A 332 23.92 -11.01 -13.02
N VAL A 333 22.66 -11.43 -12.96
CA VAL A 333 21.88 -11.58 -11.71
C VAL A 333 21.46 -13.04 -11.57
N THR A 334 21.70 -13.65 -10.41
CA THR A 334 21.26 -15.02 -10.11
C THR A 334 20.37 -15.04 -8.87
N VAL A 335 19.15 -15.56 -9.00
CA VAL A 335 18.14 -15.66 -7.93
C VAL A 335 17.92 -17.10 -7.48
N ASP A 336 17.86 -17.33 -6.18
CA ASP A 336 17.32 -18.55 -5.54
C ASP A 336 16.12 -18.16 -4.65
N PRO A 337 14.91 -18.07 -5.24
CA PRO A 337 13.66 -17.80 -4.53
C PRO A 337 13.42 -18.66 -3.29
N LYS A 338 13.91 -19.90 -3.25
CA LYS A 338 13.66 -20.84 -2.13
C LYS A 338 14.54 -20.56 -0.90
N ARG A 339 15.57 -19.73 -1.05
CA ARG A 339 16.48 -19.31 0.03
C ARG A 339 16.49 -17.81 0.27
N HIS A 340 15.65 -17.07 -0.45
CA HIS A 340 15.66 -15.61 -0.56
C HIS A 340 17.01 -15.04 -1.01
N ALA A 341 17.81 -15.85 -1.72
CA ALA A 341 19.21 -15.55 -1.98
C ALA A 341 19.42 -14.95 -3.37
N LEU A 342 20.32 -13.98 -3.45
CA LEU A 342 20.62 -13.18 -4.64
C LEU A 342 22.13 -13.13 -4.84
N ARG A 343 22.57 -13.11 -6.11
CA ARG A 343 23.95 -12.79 -6.48
C ARG A 343 23.94 -11.81 -7.64
N SER A 344 24.81 -10.81 -7.58
CA SER A 344 25.02 -9.87 -8.68
C SER A 344 26.49 -9.77 -9.02
N ALA A 345 26.79 -9.72 -10.31
CA ALA A 345 28.10 -9.33 -10.83
C ALA A 345 27.88 -8.50 -12.10
N GLY A 346 28.50 -7.32 -12.19
CA GLY A 346 28.25 -6.40 -13.29
C GLY A 346 29.26 -5.27 -13.36
N THR A 347 29.05 -4.39 -14.34
CA THR A 347 29.87 -3.20 -14.61
C THR A 347 29.02 -2.02 -15.03
N PHE A 348 29.32 -0.85 -14.49
CA PHE A 348 28.99 0.43 -15.08
C PHE A 348 30.18 0.95 -15.87
N THR A 349 29.97 1.30 -17.13
CA THR A 349 30.83 2.28 -17.80
C THR A 349 30.27 3.65 -17.44
N LEU A 350 31.03 4.42 -16.66
CA LEU A 350 30.67 5.78 -16.24
C LEU A 350 31.45 6.79 -17.07
N VAL A 351 30.81 7.92 -17.41
CA VAL A 351 31.42 9.01 -18.18
C VAL A 351 31.18 10.34 -17.49
N ASN A 352 32.17 11.23 -17.50
CA ASN A 352 31.98 12.59 -17.00
C ASN A 352 31.36 13.48 -18.09
N GLY A 353 30.04 13.67 -18.06
CA GLY A 353 29.35 14.62 -18.94
C GLY A 353 29.30 16.08 -18.43
N LEU A 354 29.96 16.39 -17.30
CA LEU A 354 30.04 17.75 -16.73
C LEU A 354 31.24 18.53 -17.29
N ASP A 355 31.18 19.86 -17.22
CA ASP A 355 32.31 20.75 -17.57
C ASP A 355 33.39 20.83 -16.48
N SER A 356 33.10 20.36 -15.27
CA SER A 356 34.06 20.23 -14.16
C SER A 356 34.68 18.83 -14.11
N THR A 357 35.90 18.72 -13.59
CA THR A 357 36.59 17.43 -13.42
C THR A 357 36.00 16.63 -12.25
N LEU A 358 35.74 15.34 -12.45
CA LEU A 358 35.29 14.43 -11.39
C LEU A 358 36.48 13.68 -10.77
N ALA A 359 36.92 14.12 -9.59
CA ALA A 359 37.98 13.47 -8.82
C ALA A 359 37.52 12.24 -8.04
N GLN A 360 36.23 12.18 -7.67
CA GLN A 360 35.65 11.10 -6.87
C GLN A 360 34.28 10.69 -7.40
N ILE A 361 33.96 9.40 -7.30
CA ILE A 361 32.70 8.81 -7.74
C ILE A 361 32.07 8.04 -6.56
N PRO A 362 30.99 8.56 -5.96
CA PRO A 362 30.26 7.88 -4.89
C PRO A 362 29.25 6.86 -5.46
N LEU A 363 29.26 5.62 -4.96
CA LEU A 363 28.27 4.58 -5.24
C LEU A 363 27.68 4.03 -3.93
N THR A 364 26.35 4.08 -3.78
CA THR A 364 25.65 3.42 -2.66
C THR A 364 25.44 1.94 -2.97
N GLY A 365 25.85 1.07 -2.06
CA GLY A 365 25.58 -0.38 -2.09
C GLY A 365 24.61 -0.83 -1.00
N GLY A 366 24.06 -2.04 -1.15
CA GLY A 366 23.08 -2.58 -0.21
C GLY A 366 23.66 -2.98 1.15
N LEU A 367 22.80 -2.95 2.19
CA LEU A 367 23.12 -3.45 3.53
C LEU A 367 23.14 -4.99 3.57
N ASP A 368 22.43 -5.64 2.65
CA ASP A 368 22.26 -7.10 2.58
C ASP A 368 23.33 -7.80 1.73
N TRP A 369 24.29 -7.04 1.18
CA TRP A 369 25.39 -7.54 0.36
C TRP A 369 26.50 -8.15 1.23
N ASN A 370 26.96 -9.34 0.85
CA ASN A 370 28.08 -10.07 1.48
C ASN A 370 29.11 -10.42 0.39
N HIS A 371 30.34 -10.71 0.81
CA HIS A 371 31.45 -11.06 -0.08
C HIS A 371 31.71 -10.05 -1.21
N LEU A 372 31.37 -8.77 -0.97
CA LEU A 372 31.47 -7.68 -1.93
C LEU A 372 32.92 -7.49 -2.39
N LYS A 373 33.09 -7.44 -3.72
CA LYS A 373 34.36 -7.13 -4.39
C LYS A 373 34.11 -6.10 -5.47
N TRP A 374 35.02 -5.14 -5.55
CA TRP A 374 34.99 -4.07 -6.54
C TRP A 374 36.16 -4.18 -7.52
N THR A 375 35.95 -3.66 -8.72
CA THR A 375 36.99 -3.45 -9.73
C THR A 375 36.89 -2.04 -10.30
N MET A 376 38.04 -1.51 -10.72
CA MET A 376 38.15 -0.26 -11.48
C MET A 376 39.02 -0.56 -12.71
N ASP A 377 38.48 -0.29 -13.90
CA ASP A 377 39.09 -0.62 -15.21
C ASP A 377 39.59 -2.07 -15.30
N GLY A 378 38.76 -2.99 -14.77
CA GLY A 378 39.03 -4.43 -14.75
C GLY A 378 40.02 -4.91 -13.68
N LYS A 379 40.78 -4.01 -13.03
CA LYS A 379 41.68 -4.32 -11.92
C LYS A 379 40.90 -4.39 -10.61
N ALA A 380 41.32 -5.23 -9.65
CA ALA A 380 40.74 -5.21 -8.31
C ALA A 380 40.98 -3.86 -7.61
N TYR A 381 39.98 -3.36 -6.88
CA TYR A 381 40.02 -2.03 -6.24
C TYR A 381 39.30 -2.06 -4.88
N GLU A 382 39.80 -1.28 -3.92
CA GLU A 382 39.21 -1.11 -2.59
C GLU A 382 38.81 0.37 -2.40
N PRO A 383 37.53 0.73 -2.59
CA PRO A 383 37.05 2.11 -2.42
C PRO A 383 36.93 2.51 -0.94
N GLU A 384 36.86 3.82 -0.65
CA GLU A 384 36.60 4.29 0.72
C GLU A 384 35.18 3.87 1.15
N ASP A 385 35.07 2.98 2.14
CA ASP A 385 33.77 2.61 2.73
C ASP A 385 33.28 3.71 3.70
N ARG A 386 32.30 4.46 3.23
CA ARG A 386 31.54 5.42 4.02
C ARG A 386 30.22 4.85 4.49
N LYS A 387 30.27 3.70 5.17
CA LYS A 387 29.10 2.98 5.71
C LYS A 387 28.14 2.54 4.59
N HIS A 388 28.63 1.79 3.61
CA HIS A 388 27.93 1.38 2.37
C HIS A 388 27.77 2.46 1.29
N LEU A 389 28.24 3.70 1.50
CA LEU A 389 28.59 4.60 0.41
C LEU A 389 30.06 4.39 0.04
N PHE A 390 30.34 3.78 -1.10
CA PHE A 390 31.68 3.44 -1.57
C PHE A 390 32.21 4.54 -2.50
N VAL A 391 33.31 5.18 -2.12
CA VAL A 391 33.90 6.29 -2.90
C VAL A 391 35.10 5.81 -3.69
N PHE A 392 35.00 5.90 -5.02
CA PHE A 392 36.07 5.60 -5.96
C PHE A 392 36.84 6.86 -6.29
N THR A 393 38.17 6.76 -6.32
CA THR A 393 39.09 7.84 -6.70
C THR A 393 40.02 7.30 -7.80
N PRO A 394 39.79 7.62 -9.08
CA PRO A 394 40.67 7.23 -10.18
C PRO A 394 42.06 7.86 -10.07
N GLU A 395 43.07 7.29 -10.76
CA GLU A 395 44.45 7.80 -10.74
C GLU A 395 44.59 9.26 -11.22
N ARG A 396 43.62 9.75 -11.99
CA ARG A 396 43.47 11.15 -12.43
C ARG A 396 41.99 11.54 -12.37
N PRO A 397 41.63 12.76 -11.93
CA PRO A 397 40.26 13.25 -12.06
C PRO A 397 39.79 13.21 -13.51
N LEU A 398 38.59 12.68 -13.75
CA LEU A 398 38.01 12.55 -15.10
C LEU A 398 37.70 13.93 -15.66
N ALA A 399 38.27 14.31 -16.80
CA ALA A 399 37.87 15.48 -17.57
C ALA A 399 36.54 15.23 -18.31
N LYS A 400 35.96 16.26 -18.94
CA LYS A 400 34.72 16.11 -19.72
C LYS A 400 34.92 15.12 -20.86
N GLY A 401 34.11 14.06 -20.89
CA GLY A 401 34.21 12.96 -21.84
C GLY A 401 35.12 11.80 -21.42
N ASP A 402 35.93 11.94 -20.36
CA ASP A 402 36.68 10.81 -19.80
C ASP A 402 35.72 9.80 -19.16
N SER A 403 36.10 8.52 -19.20
CA SER A 403 35.30 7.40 -18.70
C SER A 403 36.10 6.43 -17.84
N VAL A 404 35.40 5.72 -16.96
CA VAL A 404 35.94 4.69 -16.07
C VAL A 404 34.96 3.51 -16.00
N VAL A 405 35.47 2.28 -15.88
CA VAL A 405 34.64 1.08 -15.72
C VAL A 405 34.69 0.61 -14.27
N ILE A 406 33.61 0.82 -13.52
CA ILE A 406 33.47 0.30 -12.15
C ILE A 406 32.69 -1.01 -12.20
N GLY A 407 33.28 -2.09 -11.72
CA GLY A 407 32.66 -3.41 -11.64
C GLY A 407 32.43 -3.88 -10.21
N TRP A 408 31.39 -4.69 -10.00
CA TRP A 408 31.04 -5.27 -8.71
C TRP A 408 30.82 -6.78 -8.79
N LYS A 409 30.96 -7.45 -7.65
CA LYS A 409 30.48 -8.82 -7.42
C LYS A 409 30.16 -9.04 -5.95
N TRP A 410 28.98 -9.58 -5.65
CA TRP A 410 28.54 -9.89 -4.28
C TRP A 410 27.46 -11.00 -4.25
N ASP A 411 27.19 -11.55 -3.06
CA ASP A 411 26.05 -12.42 -2.78
C ASP A 411 25.31 -12.00 -1.49
N GLY A 412 23.99 -12.22 -1.43
CA GLY A 412 23.14 -11.64 -0.40
C GLY A 412 21.80 -12.33 -0.24
N PHE A 413 20.99 -11.82 0.68
CA PHE A 413 19.65 -12.32 0.99
C PHE A 413 18.67 -11.15 1.03
N LEU A 414 17.60 -11.20 0.24
CA LEU A 414 16.60 -10.12 0.18
C LEU A 414 15.19 -10.73 0.25
N PRO A 415 14.42 -10.52 1.34
CA PRO A 415 14.77 -9.78 2.56
C PRO A 415 15.77 -10.52 3.48
N ARG A 416 16.64 -9.77 4.17
CA ARG A 416 17.53 -10.30 5.21
C ARG A 416 16.81 -10.38 6.57
N GLY A 417 16.47 -11.60 6.98
CA GLY A 417 15.84 -11.88 8.27
C GLY A 417 14.32 -11.65 8.25
N ILE A 418 13.74 -11.43 9.44
CA ILE A 418 12.30 -11.20 9.63
C ILE A 418 12.00 -9.72 9.80
N THR A 419 10.74 -9.30 9.58
CA THR A 419 10.32 -7.93 9.86
C THR A 419 10.06 -7.72 11.35
N LYS A 420 9.75 -6.49 11.77
CA LYS A 420 9.39 -6.23 13.16
C LYS A 420 8.03 -6.83 13.53
N ASN A 421 7.03 -6.67 12.67
CA ASN A 421 5.64 -7.12 12.91
C ASN A 421 4.77 -7.13 11.63
N GLY A 422 5.25 -7.73 10.54
CA GLY A 422 4.60 -7.63 9.23
C GLY A 422 4.89 -6.30 8.55
N GLY A 423 6.17 -5.98 8.37
CA GLY A 423 6.63 -4.78 7.67
C GLY A 423 6.22 -4.77 6.19
N ASN A 424 6.54 -3.67 5.51
CA ASN A 424 6.63 -3.70 4.04
C ASN A 424 7.99 -4.29 3.63
N THR A 425 8.00 -4.88 2.45
CA THR A 425 9.18 -5.40 1.76
C THR A 425 8.91 -5.14 0.29
N ASP A 426 9.30 -3.94 -0.17
CA ASP A 426 8.88 -3.41 -1.46
C ASP A 426 9.76 -3.92 -2.62
N GLU A 427 10.91 -4.51 -2.30
CA GLU A 427 11.77 -5.34 -3.15
C GLU A 427 12.16 -6.65 -2.44
N PHE A 428 12.16 -7.78 -3.16
CA PHE A 428 12.30 -9.11 -2.56
C PHE A 428 12.65 -10.21 -3.57
N VAL A 429 13.21 -11.31 -3.06
CA VAL A 429 13.43 -12.59 -3.75
C VAL A 429 12.68 -13.68 -2.97
N LEU A 430 11.46 -14.04 -3.38
CA LEU A 430 10.60 -14.98 -2.63
C LEU A 430 10.03 -16.09 -3.53
N PRO A 431 9.62 -17.25 -2.98
CA PRO A 431 9.02 -18.35 -3.75
C PRO A 431 7.78 -17.94 -4.56
N SER A 432 7.05 -16.92 -4.12
CA SER A 432 5.90 -16.30 -4.78
C SER A 432 6.26 -15.35 -5.93
N GLY A 433 7.41 -14.68 -5.85
CA GLY A 433 7.89 -13.78 -6.90
C GLY A 433 9.22 -13.10 -6.54
N VAL A 434 9.85 -12.51 -7.55
CA VAL A 434 11.02 -11.64 -7.39
C VAL A 434 10.66 -10.25 -7.91
N VAL A 435 10.99 -9.21 -7.14
CA VAL A 435 10.90 -7.80 -7.52
C VAL A 435 12.19 -7.11 -7.08
N LEU A 436 12.90 -6.52 -8.05
CA LEU A 436 14.14 -5.78 -7.83
C LEU A 436 14.11 -4.51 -8.71
N THR A 437 14.48 -3.35 -8.19
CA THR A 437 14.49 -2.07 -8.92
C THR A 437 15.87 -1.41 -8.88
N GLY A 438 16.03 -0.36 -9.69
CA GLY A 438 17.21 0.51 -9.70
C GLY A 438 17.04 1.77 -8.87
N PHE A 439 15.98 1.90 -8.05
CA PHE A 439 15.83 2.98 -7.07
C PHE A 439 16.62 2.69 -5.79
N GLU A 440 16.57 1.43 -5.31
CA GLU A 440 17.37 0.96 -4.19
C GLU A 440 18.55 0.10 -4.66
N PRO A 441 19.63 -0.02 -3.86
CA PRO A 441 20.81 -0.81 -4.22
C PRO A 441 20.59 -2.33 -4.02
N SER A 442 19.48 -2.87 -4.54
CA SER A 442 19.09 -4.26 -4.29
C SER A 442 19.85 -5.27 -5.15
N PHE A 443 20.03 -4.98 -6.45
CA PHE A 443 20.73 -5.84 -7.40
C PHE A 443 21.90 -5.17 -8.15
N LEU A 444 22.02 -3.85 -8.05
CA LEU A 444 23.10 -3.02 -8.60
C LEU A 444 23.39 -1.86 -7.64
N PRO A 445 24.54 -1.17 -7.72
CA PRO A 445 24.78 0.02 -6.93
C PRO A 445 24.03 1.24 -7.48
N VAL A 446 23.56 2.12 -6.60
CA VAL A 446 22.96 3.41 -6.96
C VAL A 446 24.06 4.47 -6.99
N ILE A 447 24.06 5.35 -7.99
CA ILE A 447 25.06 6.44 -8.09
C ILE A 447 24.68 7.56 -7.12
N GLY A 448 25.65 8.06 -6.36
CA GLY A 448 25.44 9.12 -5.38
C GLY A 448 25.02 8.62 -3.99
N PHE A 449 24.60 9.58 -3.17
CA PHE A 449 24.08 9.38 -1.82
C PHE A 449 22.54 9.49 -1.83
N MET A 450 21.88 8.64 -1.05
CA MET A 450 20.42 8.52 -0.98
C MET A 450 19.87 9.18 0.29
N GLU A 451 19.29 10.39 0.17
CA GLU A 451 18.79 11.18 1.30
C GLU A 451 17.81 10.42 2.21
N GLY A 452 16.93 9.60 1.61
CA GLY A 452 15.90 8.84 2.33
C GLY A 452 16.42 7.66 3.17
N VAL A 453 17.63 7.15 2.90
CA VAL A 453 18.18 6.01 3.65
C VAL A 453 18.66 6.50 5.02
N GLY A 454 17.92 6.19 6.07
CA GLY A 454 18.24 6.56 7.45
C GLY A 454 17.63 7.87 7.94
N GLU A 455 16.77 8.53 7.15
CA GLU A 455 15.89 9.57 7.69
C GLU A 455 14.84 8.94 8.63
N THR A 456 14.64 9.56 9.79
CA THR A 456 13.53 9.24 10.71
C THR A 456 12.94 10.53 11.26
N LYS A 457 11.77 10.47 11.91
CA LYS A 457 11.13 11.64 12.52
C LYS A 457 12.03 12.40 13.52
N ASP A 458 13.01 11.72 14.12
CA ASP A 458 13.90 12.29 15.14
C ASP A 458 15.20 12.87 14.55
N ASN A 459 15.47 12.68 13.25
CA ASN A 459 16.63 13.24 12.55
C ASN A 459 16.33 13.83 11.16
N LYS A 460 15.06 13.95 10.77
CA LYS A 460 14.64 14.63 9.54
C LYS A 460 15.15 16.07 9.54
N THR A 461 15.83 16.45 8.46
CA THR A 461 16.24 17.84 8.22
C THR A 461 15.04 18.69 7.80
N GLU A 462 15.12 20.01 8.01
CA GLU A 462 14.16 20.94 7.41
C GLU A 462 14.11 20.77 5.90
N ALA A 463 12.93 20.93 5.30
CA ALA A 463 12.77 20.86 3.86
C ALA A 463 13.63 21.93 3.17
N ARG A 464 14.38 21.53 2.13
CA ARG A 464 15.27 22.40 1.36
C ARG A 464 14.46 23.51 0.71
N LYS A 465 14.69 24.76 1.14
CA LYS A 465 14.09 25.95 0.52
C LYS A 465 14.82 26.24 -0.80
N TYR A 466 14.23 25.78 -1.90
CA TYR A 466 14.73 26.09 -3.24
C TYR A 466 14.44 27.55 -3.61
N PRO A 467 15.33 28.23 -4.35
CA PRO A 467 15.05 29.55 -4.89
C PRO A 467 13.99 29.47 -6.01
N ARG A 468 13.20 30.54 -6.21
CA ARG A 468 12.11 30.57 -7.22
C ARG A 468 12.58 30.49 -8.67
N ASP A 469 13.88 30.65 -8.90
CA ASP A 469 14.58 30.48 -10.16
C ASP A 469 15.53 29.28 -10.17
N TYR A 470 15.32 28.28 -9.29
CA TYR A 470 16.03 26.98 -9.31
C TYR A 470 16.03 26.31 -10.70
N TRP A 471 14.95 26.50 -11.46
CA TRP A 471 14.77 26.00 -12.84
C TRP A 471 15.65 26.71 -13.89
N LYS A 472 16.29 27.85 -13.56
CA LYS A 472 17.12 28.61 -14.51
C LYS A 472 18.57 28.11 -14.56
N GLY A 473 18.74 26.85 -14.92
CA GLY A 473 20.03 26.21 -15.09
C GLY A 473 19.94 24.70 -14.96
N ILE A 474 21.03 24.00 -15.27
CA ILE A 474 21.05 22.53 -15.35
C ILE A 474 20.67 21.89 -14.01
N THR A 475 19.46 21.35 -13.95
CA THR A 475 18.98 20.58 -12.78
C THR A 475 19.44 19.12 -12.87
N ARG A 476 19.11 18.29 -11.87
CA ARG A 476 19.42 16.85 -11.85
C ARG A 476 18.16 16.05 -12.13
N ALA A 477 18.28 14.81 -12.61
CA ALA A 477 17.16 13.87 -12.63
C ALA A 477 16.60 13.67 -11.21
N GLY A 478 15.28 13.80 -11.05
CA GLY A 478 14.57 13.51 -9.80
C GLY A 478 14.79 12.07 -9.33
N TYR A 479 14.93 11.16 -10.27
CA TYR A 479 15.17 9.73 -10.05
C TYR A 479 15.81 9.07 -11.28
N GLY A 480 16.49 7.94 -11.08
CA GLY A 480 17.19 7.24 -12.16
C GLY A 480 18.50 7.91 -12.59
N ALA A 481 19.00 7.57 -13.78
CA ALA A 481 20.16 8.22 -14.37
C ALA A 481 19.77 9.50 -15.13
N THR A 482 20.65 10.52 -15.07
CA THR A 482 20.58 11.76 -15.86
C THR A 482 20.45 11.47 -17.36
N ALA A 483 21.42 10.76 -17.92
CA ALA A 483 21.45 10.38 -19.32
C ALA A 483 20.84 9.00 -19.56
N TRP A 484 20.32 8.81 -20.77
CA TRP A 484 19.89 7.50 -21.26
C TRP A 484 21.10 6.58 -21.51
N PHE A 485 21.00 5.32 -21.10
CA PHE A 485 22.04 4.32 -21.29
C PHE A 485 21.52 3.03 -21.96
N PRO A 486 22.32 2.40 -22.83
CA PRO A 486 22.10 1.01 -23.22
C PRO A 486 22.45 0.08 -22.05
N ALA A 487 21.65 -0.96 -21.87
CA ALA A 487 21.84 -1.95 -20.82
C ALA A 487 21.70 -3.39 -21.32
N ARG A 488 22.40 -4.27 -20.63
CA ARG A 488 22.34 -5.72 -20.83
C ARG A 488 22.19 -6.43 -19.49
N VAL A 489 21.11 -7.21 -19.34
CA VAL A 489 20.71 -7.85 -18.09
C VAL A 489 20.59 -9.36 -18.29
N ALA A 490 21.50 -10.13 -17.72
CA ALA A 490 21.52 -11.59 -17.78
C ALA A 490 20.97 -12.18 -16.47
N ILE A 491 19.68 -12.53 -16.45
CA ILE A 491 18.96 -13.05 -15.28
C ILE A 491 19.01 -14.58 -15.30
N THR A 492 19.36 -15.21 -14.19
CA THR A 492 19.35 -16.68 -14.01
C THR A 492 18.55 -17.08 -12.78
N GLY A 493 17.65 -18.04 -12.91
CA GLY A 493 16.78 -18.52 -11.84
C GLY A 493 16.22 -19.93 -12.13
N PRO A 494 15.30 -20.45 -11.30
CA PRO A 494 14.72 -21.77 -11.50
C PRO A 494 13.91 -21.86 -12.80
N ALA A 495 13.96 -23.00 -13.50
CA ALA A 495 13.42 -23.12 -14.85
C ALA A 495 11.90 -22.90 -14.96
N GLU A 496 11.14 -23.10 -13.87
CA GLU A 496 9.70 -22.86 -13.78
C GLU A 496 9.30 -21.37 -13.73
N TYR A 497 10.25 -20.45 -13.59
CA TYR A 497 10.00 -19.01 -13.60
C TYR A 497 10.22 -18.43 -15.00
N THR A 498 9.43 -17.40 -15.32
CA THR A 498 9.76 -16.39 -16.31
C THR A 498 10.57 -15.30 -15.62
N LEU A 499 11.66 -14.85 -16.24
CA LEU A 499 12.61 -13.88 -15.68
C LEU A 499 12.59 -12.62 -16.55
N ASN A 500 11.77 -11.62 -16.20
CA ASN A 500 11.58 -10.40 -17.00
C ASN A 500 12.57 -9.30 -16.62
N GLY A 501 13.06 -8.59 -17.64
CA GLY A 501 13.86 -7.37 -17.54
C GLY A 501 13.51 -6.38 -18.66
N PRO A 502 14.09 -5.18 -18.66
CA PRO A 502 13.81 -4.15 -19.65
C PRO A 502 14.46 -4.42 -21.01
N GLY A 503 13.88 -3.86 -22.07
CA GLY A 503 14.26 -4.16 -23.45
C GLY A 503 13.71 -5.51 -23.94
N VAL A 504 14.43 -6.14 -24.88
CA VAL A 504 14.02 -7.37 -25.56
C VAL A 504 14.86 -8.59 -25.14
N CYS A 505 14.24 -9.76 -25.06
CA CYS A 505 14.91 -11.00 -24.69
C CYS A 505 15.71 -11.56 -25.88
N THR A 506 17.03 -11.35 -25.89
CA THR A 506 17.92 -11.80 -26.99
C THR A 506 18.36 -13.25 -26.85
N ARG A 507 18.27 -13.84 -25.65
CA ARG A 507 18.60 -15.26 -25.41
C ARG A 507 17.78 -15.82 -24.25
N ASN A 508 17.16 -16.99 -24.45
CA ASN A 508 16.46 -17.75 -23.41
C ASN A 508 16.92 -19.21 -23.47
N THR A 509 17.65 -19.68 -22.44
CA THR A 509 18.23 -21.02 -22.40
C THR A 509 17.96 -21.70 -21.06
N VAL A 510 17.61 -22.98 -21.07
CA VAL A 510 17.43 -23.80 -19.86
C VAL A 510 18.52 -24.86 -19.79
N LYS A 511 19.24 -24.95 -18.66
CA LYS A 511 20.30 -25.95 -18.43
C LYS A 511 20.35 -26.32 -16.95
N GLY A 512 20.37 -27.62 -16.64
CA GLY A 512 20.53 -28.11 -15.26
C GLY A 512 19.42 -27.68 -14.29
N GLY A 513 18.19 -27.48 -14.76
CA GLY A 513 17.07 -27.00 -13.94
C GLY A 513 17.03 -25.49 -13.72
N LEU A 514 17.98 -24.73 -14.28
CA LEU A 514 17.98 -23.27 -14.27
C LEU A 514 17.63 -22.71 -15.66
N ARG A 515 16.85 -21.62 -15.69
CA ARG A 515 16.68 -20.76 -16.87
C ARG A 515 17.66 -19.59 -16.76
N THR A 516 18.29 -19.24 -17.88
CA THR A 516 18.99 -17.95 -18.07
C THR A 516 18.30 -17.21 -19.21
N GLN A 517 17.82 -15.99 -18.93
CA GLN A 517 17.33 -15.03 -19.93
C GLN A 517 18.29 -13.85 -20.00
N VAL A 518 18.62 -13.42 -21.22
CA VAL A 518 19.40 -12.19 -21.47
C VAL A 518 18.47 -11.19 -22.12
N TRP A 519 18.36 -10.02 -21.50
CA TRP A 519 17.62 -8.87 -21.99
C TRP A 519 18.58 -7.78 -22.39
N GLU A 520 18.38 -7.18 -23.56
CA GLU A 520 19.19 -6.09 -24.08
C GLU A 520 18.24 -4.97 -24.55
N THR A 521 18.60 -3.73 -24.21
CA THR A 521 17.81 -2.54 -24.54
C THR A 521 17.86 -2.28 -26.05
N ASP A 522 16.72 -2.43 -26.73
CA ASP A 522 16.55 -2.14 -28.16
C ASP A 522 16.51 -0.64 -28.47
N HIS A 523 16.01 0.15 -27.51
CA HIS A 523 16.33 1.56 -27.33
C HIS A 523 16.83 1.77 -25.89
N PRO A 524 17.80 2.67 -25.62
CA PRO A 524 18.28 3.00 -24.28
C PRO A 524 17.16 3.27 -23.24
N ILE A 525 17.52 3.30 -21.95
CA ILE A 525 16.63 3.59 -20.80
C ILE A 525 17.37 4.42 -19.73
N LYS A 526 16.67 4.83 -18.66
CA LYS A 526 17.28 5.53 -17.50
C LYS A 526 17.26 4.76 -16.18
N ILE A 527 16.47 3.69 -16.07
CA ILE A 527 16.27 2.90 -14.85
C ILE A 527 16.10 1.42 -15.21
N LEU A 528 16.71 0.54 -14.43
CA LEU A 528 16.59 -0.91 -14.58
C LEU A 528 15.65 -1.50 -13.52
N ASN A 529 14.97 -2.59 -13.86
CA ASN A 529 14.27 -3.44 -12.90
C ASN A 529 14.33 -4.92 -13.33
N ILE A 530 14.01 -5.83 -12.41
CA ILE A 530 13.88 -7.26 -12.67
C ILE A 530 12.61 -7.74 -11.96
N VAL A 531 11.77 -8.49 -12.68
CA VAL A 531 10.56 -9.11 -12.13
C VAL A 531 10.55 -10.58 -12.53
N CYS A 532 10.35 -11.51 -11.59
CA CYS A 532 10.27 -12.93 -11.92
C CYS A 532 9.08 -13.61 -11.23
N GLY A 533 8.38 -14.50 -11.95
CA GLY A 533 7.21 -15.19 -11.43
C GLY A 533 6.81 -16.41 -12.26
N LYS A 534 5.75 -17.10 -11.82
CA LYS A 534 5.23 -18.35 -12.44
C LYS A 534 3.96 -18.05 -13.25
N TRP A 535 4.12 -17.20 -14.25
CA TRP A 535 2.99 -16.54 -14.92
C TRP A 535 2.45 -17.29 -16.15
N LYS A 536 1.18 -17.03 -16.47
CA LYS A 536 0.66 -17.08 -17.84
C LYS A 536 0.94 -15.75 -18.55
N THR A 537 0.90 -15.77 -19.88
CA THR A 537 1.10 -14.58 -20.72
C THR A 537 -0.16 -14.27 -21.53
N LYS A 538 -0.65 -13.02 -21.45
CA LYS A 538 -1.58 -12.42 -22.41
C LYS A 538 -0.77 -11.54 -23.36
N GLN A 539 -0.92 -11.76 -24.66
CA GLN A 539 -0.32 -10.95 -25.72
C GLN A 539 -1.33 -9.92 -26.21
N GLY A 540 -0.87 -8.69 -26.43
CA GLY A 540 -1.56 -7.59 -27.11
C GLY A 540 -0.78 -7.10 -28.33
N HIS A 541 -1.09 -5.90 -28.79
CA HIS A 541 -0.53 -5.28 -30.00
C HIS A 541 0.78 -4.52 -29.69
N GLY A 542 1.82 -5.29 -29.37
CA GLY A 542 3.10 -4.75 -28.87
C GLY A 542 3.14 -4.56 -27.34
N THR A 543 2.24 -5.25 -26.63
CA THR A 543 2.18 -5.29 -25.17
C THR A 543 2.10 -6.75 -24.69
N THR A 544 2.64 -7.02 -23.50
CA THR A 544 2.54 -8.35 -22.87
C THR A 544 2.22 -8.22 -21.38
N ILE A 545 1.18 -8.91 -20.93
CA ILE A 545 0.87 -9.05 -19.50
C ILE A 545 1.30 -10.43 -19.02
N TYR A 546 2.07 -10.45 -17.93
CA TYR A 546 2.46 -11.64 -17.19
C TYR A 546 1.70 -11.67 -15.87
N TYR A 547 0.87 -12.69 -15.66
CA TYR A 547 -0.10 -12.76 -14.56
C TYR A 547 -0.22 -14.18 -13.98
N ASP A 548 -0.64 -14.31 -12.73
CA ASP A 548 -0.89 -15.62 -12.11
C ASP A 548 -2.17 -16.27 -12.70
N PRO A 549 -2.14 -17.57 -13.05
CA PRO A 549 -3.32 -18.26 -13.59
C PRO A 549 -4.57 -18.24 -12.69
N ALA A 550 -4.47 -17.93 -11.40
CA ALA A 550 -5.60 -17.74 -10.48
C ALA A 550 -6.27 -16.36 -10.56
N HIS A 551 -5.63 -15.36 -11.21
CA HIS A 551 -6.10 -13.98 -11.31
C HIS A 551 -6.50 -13.54 -12.73
N PRO A 552 -7.30 -14.32 -13.50
CA PRO A 552 -7.65 -13.96 -14.88
C PRO A 552 -8.63 -12.77 -15.01
N TYR A 553 -9.24 -12.33 -13.90
CA TYR A 553 -10.48 -11.53 -13.88
C TYR A 553 -10.42 -10.23 -14.68
N ASN A 554 -9.30 -9.51 -14.60
CA ASN A 554 -9.14 -8.17 -15.19
C ASN A 554 -8.14 -8.12 -16.36
N VAL A 555 -7.51 -9.25 -16.70
CA VAL A 555 -6.39 -9.34 -17.66
C VAL A 555 -6.77 -8.86 -19.07
N GLU A 556 -8.02 -9.08 -19.49
CA GLU A 556 -8.48 -8.64 -20.80
C GLU A 556 -8.60 -7.10 -20.86
N GLU A 557 -9.20 -6.47 -19.85
CA GLU A 557 -9.35 -5.02 -19.75
C GLU A 557 -7.99 -4.33 -19.60
N MET A 558 -7.07 -4.90 -18.80
CA MET A 558 -5.68 -4.44 -18.75
C MET A 558 -5.01 -4.51 -20.14
N SER A 559 -5.19 -5.60 -20.87
CA SER A 559 -4.57 -5.79 -22.19
C SER A 559 -5.08 -4.77 -23.21
N SER A 560 -6.39 -4.53 -23.26
CA SER A 560 -6.97 -3.49 -24.12
C SER A 560 -6.57 -2.08 -23.68
N THR A 561 -6.39 -1.86 -22.37
CA THR A 561 -5.93 -0.56 -21.85
C THR A 561 -4.48 -0.29 -22.21
N LEU A 562 -3.57 -1.27 -22.05
CA LEU A 562 -2.16 -1.12 -22.44
C LEU A 562 -2.01 -0.87 -23.95
N ASP A 563 -2.73 -1.61 -24.78
CA ASP A 563 -2.71 -1.41 -26.24
C ASP A 563 -3.22 0.00 -26.62
N ALA A 564 -4.35 0.42 -26.03
CA ALA A 564 -4.92 1.74 -26.29
C ALA A 564 -4.02 2.88 -25.77
N ALA A 565 -3.44 2.74 -24.57
CA ALA A 565 -2.50 3.70 -24.01
C ALA A 565 -1.24 3.81 -24.87
N ARG A 566 -0.63 2.67 -25.24
CA ARG A 566 0.54 2.61 -26.12
C ARG A 566 0.28 3.32 -27.45
N HIS A 567 -0.92 3.13 -28.02
CA HIS A 567 -1.31 3.77 -29.29
C HIS A 567 -1.56 5.28 -29.13
N TRP A 568 -2.48 5.69 -28.26
CA TRP A 568 -2.91 7.10 -28.18
C TRP A 568 -1.87 8.02 -27.55
N TYR A 569 -1.12 7.57 -26.53
CA TYR A 569 -0.02 8.38 -25.98
C TYR A 569 1.14 8.54 -27.00
N SER A 570 1.33 7.57 -27.91
CA SER A 570 2.26 7.73 -29.04
C SER A 570 1.84 8.80 -30.04
N GLU A 571 0.54 8.94 -30.29
CA GLU A 571 -0.03 9.98 -31.16
C GLU A 571 0.01 11.36 -30.49
N TRP A 572 -0.33 11.44 -29.21
CA TRP A 572 -0.49 12.70 -28.49
C TRP A 572 0.83 13.33 -28.05
N PHE A 573 1.82 12.54 -27.61
CA PHE A 573 3.03 13.07 -26.96
C PHE A 573 4.31 12.81 -27.77
N LEU A 574 4.66 11.53 -28.00
CA LEU A 574 5.86 11.13 -28.74
C LEU A 574 5.75 9.65 -29.14
N PRO A 575 6.15 9.23 -30.36
CA PRO A 575 6.15 7.81 -30.71
C PRO A 575 6.91 6.94 -29.69
N TYR A 576 6.28 5.90 -29.17
CA TYR A 576 6.89 5.01 -28.18
C TYR A 576 8.11 4.28 -28.77
N PRO A 577 9.34 4.46 -28.23
CA PRO A 577 10.57 4.09 -28.94
C PRO A 577 10.96 2.61 -28.83
N TRP A 578 10.41 1.87 -27.86
CA TRP A 578 10.75 0.45 -27.63
C TRP A 578 9.78 -0.51 -28.31
N ARG A 579 10.22 -1.72 -28.67
CA ARG A 579 9.39 -2.69 -29.40
C ARG A 579 8.24 -3.30 -28.59
N GLU A 580 8.39 -3.42 -27.27
CA GLU A 580 7.44 -4.11 -26.39
C GLU A 580 7.23 -3.33 -25.08
N LEU A 581 6.00 -3.26 -24.60
CA LEU A 581 5.67 -2.80 -23.24
C LEU A 581 5.14 -3.97 -22.42
N LYS A 582 5.90 -4.40 -21.41
CA LYS A 582 5.56 -5.50 -20.52
C LYS A 582 4.91 -4.98 -19.24
N LEU A 583 3.96 -5.73 -18.68
CA LEU A 583 3.41 -5.55 -17.34
C LEU A 583 3.47 -6.89 -16.60
N SER A 584 4.06 -6.91 -15.41
CA SER A 584 4.32 -8.13 -14.63
C SER A 584 3.68 -8.08 -13.24
N GLU A 585 2.79 -9.03 -12.96
CA GLU A 585 2.14 -9.19 -11.66
C GLU A 585 3.09 -9.66 -10.56
N PHE A 586 3.03 -9.05 -9.37
CA PHE A 586 3.81 -9.48 -8.22
C PHE A 586 3.01 -9.51 -6.88
N PRO A 587 3.48 -10.23 -5.85
CA PRO A 587 2.85 -10.33 -4.52
C PRO A 587 2.68 -9.01 -3.73
N ALA A 588 1.57 -8.85 -2.98
CA ALA A 588 1.21 -7.65 -2.21
C ALA A 588 2.10 -7.36 -0.96
N LEU A 589 3.40 -7.09 -1.14
CA LEU A 589 4.42 -7.08 -0.07
C LEU A 589 5.10 -5.76 0.39
N ALA A 590 5.28 -4.64 -0.32
CA ALA A 590 4.74 -4.18 -1.60
C ALA A 590 3.21 -3.93 -1.61
N GLY A 591 2.74 -3.16 -2.59
CA GLY A 591 1.38 -2.60 -2.62
C GLY A 591 1.31 -1.35 -3.49
N TYR A 592 2.00 -1.42 -4.62
CA TYR A 592 2.24 -0.33 -5.57
C TYR A 592 2.20 -0.90 -6.99
N ALA A 593 2.09 -0.01 -7.97
CA ALA A 593 2.52 -0.28 -9.34
C ALA A 593 3.58 0.77 -9.70
N GLN A 594 4.41 0.48 -10.68
CA GLN A 594 5.44 1.41 -11.14
C GLN A 594 5.80 1.15 -12.61
N GLY A 595 5.51 2.14 -13.44
CA GLY A 595 5.74 2.15 -14.87
C GLY A 595 7.21 2.29 -15.31
N PHE A 596 8.10 1.40 -14.87
CA PHE A 596 9.48 1.34 -15.39
C PHE A 596 9.49 1.12 -16.92
N GLY A 597 10.45 1.74 -17.62
CA GLY A 597 10.58 1.67 -19.07
C GLY A 597 10.56 0.23 -19.61
N THR A 598 9.61 -0.07 -20.50
CA THR A 598 9.32 -1.38 -21.11
C THR A 598 8.87 -2.52 -20.19
N ASN A 599 8.78 -2.31 -18.87
CA ASN A 599 8.63 -3.39 -17.90
C ASN A 599 7.95 -2.95 -16.59
N ILE A 600 6.66 -2.62 -16.68
CA ILE A 600 5.82 -2.19 -15.55
C ILE A 600 5.77 -3.30 -14.48
N THR A 601 6.17 -2.98 -13.25
CA THR A 601 5.93 -3.79 -12.05
C THR A 601 4.55 -3.47 -11.50
N PHE A 602 3.72 -4.48 -11.22
CA PHE A 602 2.32 -4.26 -10.84
C PHE A 602 1.86 -5.24 -9.74
N SER A 603 1.53 -4.74 -8.55
CA SER A 603 1.07 -5.60 -7.44
C SER A 603 -0.32 -6.20 -7.70
N GLU A 604 -0.56 -7.45 -7.28
CA GLU A 604 -1.85 -8.14 -7.42
C GLU A 604 -3.03 -7.27 -6.90
N ASN A 605 -2.82 -6.55 -5.80
CA ASN A 605 -3.83 -5.73 -5.11
C ASN A 605 -4.00 -4.30 -5.66
N MET A 606 -3.30 -3.92 -6.73
CA MET A 606 -3.49 -2.62 -7.41
C MET A 606 -4.51 -2.69 -8.55
N GLY A 607 -4.76 -3.88 -9.10
CA GLY A 607 -5.60 -4.01 -10.30
C GLY A 607 -6.01 -5.44 -10.66
N PHE A 608 -5.18 -6.47 -10.42
CA PHE A 608 -5.57 -7.86 -10.71
C PHE A 608 -6.71 -8.34 -9.78
N LEU A 609 -6.65 -7.92 -8.51
CA LEU A 609 -7.65 -8.15 -7.48
C LEU A 609 -8.46 -6.88 -7.14
N THR A 610 -8.82 -6.09 -8.17
CA THR A 610 -9.68 -4.90 -8.03
C THR A 610 -11.04 -5.14 -8.71
N LYS A 611 -12.14 -4.67 -8.10
CA LYS A 611 -13.48 -4.84 -8.65
C LYS A 611 -13.86 -3.63 -9.51
N ASN A 612 -13.91 -3.86 -10.83
CA ASN A 612 -14.37 -2.84 -11.77
C ASN A 612 -15.88 -2.58 -11.63
N ASP A 613 -16.28 -1.33 -11.80
CA ASP A 613 -17.67 -0.92 -12.01
C ASP A 613 -17.77 0.20 -13.07
N ALA A 614 -18.98 0.42 -13.59
CA ALA A 614 -19.27 1.35 -14.69
C ALA A 614 -19.31 2.85 -14.28
N LYS A 615 -18.59 3.21 -13.20
CA LYS A 615 -18.24 4.58 -12.80
C LYS A 615 -16.74 4.73 -12.62
N THR A 616 -16.13 3.75 -11.97
CA THR A 616 -14.75 3.82 -11.46
C THR A 616 -13.75 3.28 -12.47
N ASP A 617 -14.12 2.19 -13.17
CA ASP A 617 -13.27 1.44 -14.12
C ASP A 617 -11.79 1.34 -13.67
N ALA A 618 -11.61 0.83 -12.45
CA ALA A 618 -10.37 0.90 -11.70
C ALA A 618 -9.18 0.26 -12.41
N THR A 619 -9.42 -0.85 -13.11
CA THR A 619 -8.40 -1.52 -13.93
C THR A 619 -7.91 -0.63 -15.05
N PHE A 620 -8.83 0.02 -15.77
CA PHE A 620 -8.49 0.97 -16.84
C PHE A 620 -7.71 2.16 -16.26
N LEU A 621 -8.19 2.74 -15.15
CA LEU A 621 -7.55 3.87 -14.46
C LEU A 621 -6.07 3.59 -14.16
N VAL A 622 -5.77 2.55 -13.37
CA VAL A 622 -4.38 2.29 -12.93
C VAL A 622 -3.51 1.86 -14.11
N THR A 623 -4.02 1.02 -15.01
CA THR A 623 -3.26 0.57 -16.19
C THR A 623 -2.91 1.73 -17.13
N ALA A 624 -3.81 2.71 -17.29
CA ALA A 624 -3.58 3.91 -18.09
C ALA A 624 -2.60 4.90 -17.44
N HIS A 625 -2.57 4.98 -16.10
CA HIS A 625 -1.59 5.77 -15.33
C HIS A 625 -0.18 5.18 -15.47
N GLU A 626 -0.02 3.88 -15.19
CA GLU A 626 1.29 3.20 -15.31
C GLU A 626 1.85 3.19 -16.74
N ALA A 627 0.98 3.11 -17.74
CA ALA A 627 1.38 3.26 -19.14
C ALA A 627 1.80 4.70 -19.48
N ALA A 628 1.25 5.72 -18.82
CA ALA A 628 1.60 7.12 -19.07
C ALA A 628 3.02 7.46 -18.58
N HIS A 629 3.51 6.81 -17.52
CA HIS A 629 4.88 7.00 -17.02
C HIS A 629 5.99 6.67 -18.01
N GLN A 630 5.68 5.88 -19.05
CA GLN A 630 6.63 5.65 -20.14
C GLN A 630 7.03 6.98 -20.83
N TRP A 631 6.11 7.93 -20.90
CA TRP A 631 6.36 9.31 -21.33
C TRP A 631 6.79 10.20 -20.16
N TRP A 632 6.00 10.16 -19.09
CA TRP A 632 6.06 11.06 -17.94
C TRP A 632 6.82 10.41 -16.78
N GLY A 633 8.14 10.47 -16.84
CA GLY A 633 9.10 9.93 -15.87
C GLY A 633 10.26 9.20 -16.56
N ASN A 634 9.98 8.37 -17.57
CA ASN A 634 11.02 7.62 -18.29
C ASN A 634 11.59 8.39 -19.50
N ILE A 635 10.77 8.72 -20.52
CA ILE A 635 11.24 9.49 -21.68
C ILE A 635 11.69 10.88 -21.22
N LEU A 636 10.78 11.67 -20.65
CA LEU A 636 11.08 12.91 -19.94
C LEU A 636 11.16 12.58 -18.45
N THR A 637 12.25 12.97 -17.80
CA THR A 637 12.46 12.75 -16.36
C THR A 637 12.53 14.12 -15.69
N PRO A 638 11.73 14.39 -14.63
CA PRO A 638 11.63 15.71 -14.02
C PRO A 638 12.89 16.10 -13.22
N ALA A 639 12.96 17.40 -12.86
CA ALA A 639 13.99 17.96 -11.99
C ALA A 639 13.96 17.40 -10.55
N ASN A 640 15.14 17.21 -9.96
CA ASN A 640 15.35 16.89 -8.54
C ASN A 640 15.24 18.16 -7.68
N GLY A 641 14.04 18.71 -7.62
CA GLY A 641 13.75 20.01 -7.04
C GLY A 641 12.30 20.13 -6.57
N PRO A 642 11.81 21.36 -6.35
CA PRO A 642 10.39 21.56 -6.09
C PRO A 642 9.61 21.24 -7.37
N ASN A 643 8.35 20.86 -7.22
CA ASN A 643 7.32 20.75 -8.27
C ASN A 643 7.62 19.87 -9.52
N GLY A 644 8.79 19.24 -9.62
CA GLY A 644 9.14 18.35 -10.74
C GLY A 644 8.18 17.17 -10.88
N ASP A 645 7.75 16.57 -9.76
CA ASP A 645 6.91 15.37 -9.72
C ASP A 645 5.52 15.54 -10.37
N PHE A 646 5.02 16.76 -10.52
CA PHE A 646 3.81 17.04 -11.31
C PHE A 646 3.96 16.58 -12.77
N LEU A 647 5.18 16.65 -13.32
CA LEU A 647 5.51 16.19 -14.68
C LEU A 647 5.63 14.66 -14.80
N SER A 648 5.49 13.94 -13.67
CA SER A 648 5.29 12.50 -13.59
C SER A 648 3.81 12.21 -13.28
N GLU A 649 3.37 12.47 -12.05
CA GLU A 649 2.09 11.98 -11.52
C GLU A 649 0.88 12.78 -12.01
N GLY A 650 0.99 14.10 -12.00
CA GLY A 650 -0.06 14.97 -12.53
C GLY A 650 -0.25 14.74 -14.04
N MET A 651 0.85 14.58 -14.79
CA MET A 651 0.81 14.26 -16.22
C MET A 651 0.27 12.85 -16.51
N ALA A 652 0.53 11.86 -15.65
CA ALA A 652 -0.04 10.52 -15.78
C ALA A 652 -1.56 10.49 -15.50
N HIS A 653 -2.04 11.20 -14.48
CA HIS A 653 -3.47 11.42 -14.25
C HIS A 653 -4.14 12.20 -15.41
N PHE A 654 -3.50 13.23 -15.95
CA PHE A 654 -3.98 13.98 -17.12
C PHE A 654 -4.07 13.10 -18.37
N SER A 655 -3.04 12.30 -18.64
CA SER A 655 -3.02 11.33 -19.74
C SER A 655 -4.17 10.31 -19.61
N THR A 656 -4.43 9.87 -18.37
CA THR A 656 -5.54 8.97 -18.04
C THR A 656 -6.91 9.61 -18.30
N LEU A 657 -7.09 10.92 -18.00
CA LEU A 657 -8.31 11.66 -18.38
C LEU A 657 -8.52 11.69 -19.91
N LEU A 658 -7.45 11.94 -20.69
CA LEU A 658 -7.53 11.90 -22.17
C LEU A 658 -7.90 10.48 -22.67
N LEU A 659 -7.29 9.43 -22.12
CA LEU A 659 -7.56 8.05 -22.52
C LEU A 659 -8.99 7.62 -22.18
N PHE A 660 -9.51 8.05 -21.01
CA PHE A 660 -10.92 7.85 -20.66
C PHE A 660 -11.87 8.53 -21.65
N GLU A 661 -11.63 9.80 -22.03
CA GLU A 661 -12.49 10.51 -23.01
C GLU A 661 -12.45 9.78 -24.37
N LYS A 662 -11.27 9.29 -24.78
CA LYS A 662 -11.05 8.65 -26.08
C LYS A 662 -11.60 7.22 -26.20
N VAL A 663 -11.47 6.41 -25.14
CA VAL A 663 -11.80 4.96 -25.18
C VAL A 663 -13.12 4.63 -24.50
N LYS A 664 -13.43 5.29 -23.38
CA LYS A 664 -14.65 5.06 -22.58
C LYS A 664 -15.69 6.18 -22.77
N GLY A 665 -15.36 7.20 -23.57
CA GLY A 665 -16.22 8.34 -23.88
C GLY A 665 -16.39 9.34 -22.73
N ALA A 666 -17.10 10.43 -23.00
CA ALA A 666 -17.31 11.51 -22.03
C ALA A 666 -17.84 11.05 -20.67
N ARG A 667 -18.71 10.01 -20.63
CA ARG A 667 -19.18 9.44 -19.36
C ARG A 667 -18.03 8.90 -18.49
N GLY A 668 -17.10 8.13 -19.07
CA GLY A 668 -15.99 7.54 -18.31
C GLY A 668 -15.09 8.63 -17.72
N ARG A 669 -14.68 9.60 -18.55
CA ARG A 669 -13.86 10.74 -18.11
C ARG A 669 -14.58 11.60 -17.08
N MET A 670 -15.88 11.86 -17.24
CA MET A 670 -16.69 12.61 -16.25
C MET A 670 -16.77 11.92 -14.88
N GLU A 671 -16.88 10.59 -14.82
CA GLU A 671 -16.91 9.88 -13.53
C GLU A 671 -15.50 9.80 -12.90
N PHE A 672 -14.44 9.55 -13.69
CA PHE A 672 -13.05 9.61 -13.20
C PHE A 672 -12.68 11.00 -12.67
N ALA A 673 -13.03 12.07 -13.40
CA ALA A 673 -12.81 13.46 -12.99
C ALA A 673 -13.51 13.80 -11.66
N LYS A 674 -14.75 13.32 -11.44
CA LYS A 674 -15.44 13.42 -10.14
C LYS A 674 -14.75 12.61 -9.03
N GLY A 675 -14.20 11.45 -9.36
CA GLY A 675 -13.42 10.64 -8.44
C GLY A 675 -12.18 11.39 -7.93
N ILE A 676 -11.39 11.94 -8.86
CA ILE A 676 -10.25 12.81 -8.55
C ILE A 676 -10.70 14.01 -7.69
N GLU A 677 -11.79 14.69 -8.05
CA GLU A 677 -12.31 15.84 -7.31
C GLU A 677 -12.76 15.48 -5.89
N SER A 678 -13.45 14.35 -5.68
CA SER A 678 -13.86 13.90 -4.34
C SER A 678 -12.64 13.61 -3.49
N ARG A 679 -11.68 12.80 -3.98
CA ARG A 679 -10.45 12.49 -3.25
C ARG A 679 -9.70 13.76 -2.86
N TYR A 680 -9.57 14.71 -3.78
CA TYR A 680 -8.99 16.00 -3.48
C TYR A 680 -9.77 16.74 -2.39
N GLY A 681 -11.09 16.90 -2.53
CA GLY A 681 -11.93 17.57 -1.54
C GLY A 681 -11.91 16.91 -0.14
N ASP A 682 -11.86 15.59 -0.09
CA ASP A 682 -11.88 14.77 1.13
C ASP A 682 -10.49 14.70 1.82
N ARG A 683 -9.39 14.81 1.05
CA ARG A 683 -8.00 14.71 1.56
C ARG A 683 -7.31 16.06 1.78
N ARG A 684 -7.77 17.13 1.11
CA ARG A 684 -7.17 18.49 1.14
C ARG A 684 -7.14 19.09 2.56
N ARG A 685 -5.97 19.55 2.98
CA ARG A 685 -5.76 20.30 4.24
C ARG A 685 -5.47 21.77 3.94
N VAL A 686 -6.48 22.63 4.05
CA VAL A 686 -6.42 24.05 3.59
C VAL A 686 -5.29 24.85 4.25
N ASP A 687 -4.99 24.56 5.52
CA ASP A 687 -3.95 25.24 6.30
C ASP A 687 -2.52 24.80 5.94
N ASP A 688 -2.36 23.69 5.21
CA ASP A 688 -1.08 23.09 4.82
C ASP A 688 -0.86 23.05 3.29
N GLU A 689 -1.93 23.18 2.47
CA GLU A 689 -1.86 23.27 1.00
C GLU A 689 -0.95 24.43 0.56
N ARG A 690 -0.02 24.14 -0.35
CA ARG A 690 0.83 25.14 -1.02
C ARG A 690 0.43 25.29 -2.49
N PRO A 691 0.75 26.43 -3.15
CA PRO A 691 0.70 26.51 -4.61
C PRO A 691 1.58 25.44 -5.26
N MET A 692 1.24 25.01 -6.48
CA MET A 692 1.93 23.91 -7.18
C MET A 692 3.44 24.17 -7.33
N TYR A 693 3.85 25.42 -7.59
CA TYR A 693 5.28 25.77 -7.69
C TYR A 693 6.07 25.61 -6.38
N ASP A 694 5.41 25.70 -5.21
CA ASP A 694 6.04 25.68 -3.88
C ASP A 694 5.95 24.28 -3.20
N ILE A 695 5.44 23.25 -3.90
CA ILE A 695 5.40 21.84 -3.47
C ILE A 695 6.78 21.19 -3.61
N ASP A 696 7.15 20.31 -2.67
CA ASP A 696 8.44 19.59 -2.64
C ASP A 696 8.30 18.08 -2.33
N GLY A 697 7.07 17.54 -2.31
CA GLY A 697 6.79 16.13 -2.01
C GLY A 697 7.07 15.69 -0.56
N LYS A 698 7.55 16.58 0.32
CA LYS A 698 7.99 16.21 1.69
C LYS A 698 6.88 16.29 2.75
N ARG A 699 5.63 16.65 2.39
CA ARG A 699 4.44 16.68 3.28
C ARG A 699 3.34 15.69 2.85
N GLU A 700 2.58 15.21 3.82
CA GLU A 700 1.41 14.33 3.62
C GLU A 700 0.29 14.99 2.77
N SER A 701 0.18 16.31 2.79
CA SER A 701 -0.77 17.08 1.99
C SER A 701 -0.35 17.23 0.52
N ASP A 702 0.95 17.13 0.22
CA ASP A 702 1.48 17.35 -1.13
C ASP A 702 0.96 16.28 -2.12
N GLU A 703 0.75 15.04 -1.66
CA GLU A 703 0.35 13.90 -2.49
C GLU A 703 -0.94 14.17 -3.28
N THR A 704 -2.03 14.59 -2.62
CA THR A 704 -3.31 14.87 -3.32
C THR A 704 -3.25 16.17 -4.15
N VAL A 705 -2.36 17.11 -3.82
CA VAL A 705 -2.09 18.27 -4.69
C VAL A 705 -1.38 17.82 -5.96
N MET A 706 -0.36 16.98 -5.83
CA MET A 706 0.48 16.46 -6.92
C MET A 706 -0.29 15.58 -7.90
N TYR A 707 -1.00 14.57 -7.39
CA TYR A 707 -1.83 13.67 -8.19
C TYR A 707 -3.16 14.33 -8.62
N ASP A 708 -4.02 14.66 -7.66
CA ASP A 708 -5.43 14.96 -7.95
C ASP A 708 -5.62 16.39 -8.50
N ARG A 709 -5.05 17.43 -7.85
CA ARG A 709 -5.07 18.81 -8.40
C ARG A 709 -4.21 18.91 -9.66
N GLY A 710 -3.05 18.24 -9.72
CA GLY A 710 -2.15 18.24 -10.86
C GLY A 710 -2.81 17.81 -12.17
N GLY A 711 -3.39 16.61 -12.21
CA GLY A 711 -4.09 16.10 -13.41
C GLY A 711 -5.25 16.98 -13.85
N TRP A 712 -5.97 17.57 -12.90
CA TRP A 712 -7.05 18.52 -13.16
C TRP A 712 -6.57 19.85 -13.76
N VAL A 713 -5.48 20.43 -13.25
CA VAL A 713 -4.94 21.70 -13.76
C VAL A 713 -4.39 21.53 -15.18
N PHE A 714 -3.72 20.42 -15.48
CA PHE A 714 -3.31 20.12 -16.85
C PHE A 714 -4.50 19.87 -17.79
N TRP A 715 -5.56 19.20 -17.33
CA TRP A 715 -6.80 19.04 -18.11
C TRP A 715 -7.47 20.39 -18.42
N MET A 716 -7.62 21.26 -17.41
CA MET A 716 -8.19 22.60 -17.61
C MET A 716 -7.32 23.46 -18.54
N LEU A 717 -5.98 23.34 -18.46
CA LEU A 717 -5.06 24.04 -19.35
C LEU A 717 -5.19 23.55 -20.80
N TYR A 718 -5.31 22.24 -21.00
CA TYR A 718 -5.52 21.60 -22.30
C TYR A 718 -6.82 22.08 -22.98
N ASP A 719 -7.92 22.17 -22.22
CA ASP A 719 -9.19 22.69 -22.70
C ASP A 719 -9.11 24.21 -23.00
N PHE A 720 -8.50 24.99 -22.09
CA PHE A 720 -8.32 26.44 -22.20
C PHE A 720 -7.49 26.88 -23.42
N MET A 721 -6.38 26.21 -23.72
CA MET A 721 -5.54 26.51 -24.89
C MET A 721 -6.22 26.08 -26.22
N GLY A 722 -7.14 25.12 -26.14
CA GLY A 722 -7.67 24.36 -27.26
C GLY A 722 -6.76 23.18 -27.62
N HIS A 723 -7.39 22.02 -27.79
CA HIS A 723 -6.75 20.70 -27.74
C HIS A 723 -5.53 20.57 -28.67
N ASP A 724 -5.65 20.92 -29.96
CA ASP A 724 -4.55 20.79 -30.94
C ASP A 724 -3.31 21.63 -30.55
N ARG A 725 -3.54 22.83 -30.01
CA ARG A 725 -2.46 23.74 -29.58
C ARG A 725 -1.81 23.26 -28.30
N ALA A 726 -2.58 22.67 -27.38
CA ALA A 726 -2.05 22.02 -26.19
C ALA A 726 -1.22 20.78 -26.53
N LEU A 727 -1.68 19.92 -27.44
CA LEU A 727 -0.90 18.76 -27.92
C LEU A 727 0.39 19.20 -28.62
N ALA A 728 0.33 20.19 -29.52
CA ALA A 728 1.54 20.71 -30.18
C ALA A 728 2.57 21.27 -29.17
N GLY A 729 2.11 21.90 -28.09
CA GLY A 729 2.95 22.34 -26.97
C GLY A 729 3.57 21.17 -26.20
N LEU A 730 2.77 20.16 -25.83
CA LEU A 730 3.24 18.94 -25.15
C LEU A 730 4.26 18.17 -25.99
N GLN A 731 4.01 18.02 -27.29
CA GLN A 731 4.93 17.40 -28.25
C GLN A 731 6.24 18.17 -28.39
N ARG A 732 6.20 19.51 -28.33
CA ARG A 732 7.42 20.34 -28.33
C ARG A 732 8.17 20.21 -27.01
N PHE A 733 7.46 20.25 -25.89
CA PHE A 733 8.04 20.11 -24.55
C PHE A 733 8.77 18.78 -24.41
N ILE A 734 8.08 17.65 -24.63
CA ILE A 734 8.69 16.33 -24.42
C ILE A 734 9.92 16.10 -25.32
N ARG A 735 9.90 16.55 -26.58
CA ARG A 735 11.06 16.48 -27.49
C ARG A 735 12.22 17.39 -27.10
N THR A 736 11.96 18.50 -26.41
CA THR A 736 13.01 19.43 -25.98
C THR A 736 13.78 18.87 -24.78
N TRP A 737 13.09 18.13 -23.90
CA TRP A 737 13.64 17.68 -22.62
C TRP A 737 13.92 16.16 -22.56
N SER A 738 13.50 15.36 -23.54
CA SER A 738 13.75 13.92 -23.55
C SER A 738 15.24 13.57 -23.65
N GLU A 739 16.00 14.25 -24.51
CA GLU A 739 17.41 13.96 -24.79
C GLU A 739 18.39 14.89 -24.04
N SER A 740 17.88 15.79 -23.21
CA SER A 740 18.69 16.78 -22.49
C SER A 740 19.43 16.17 -21.29
N ARG A 741 20.56 16.77 -20.91
CA ARG A 741 21.16 16.60 -19.57
C ARG A 741 20.37 17.36 -18.50
N ASP A 742 19.74 18.45 -18.91
CA ASP A 742 18.92 19.28 -18.06
C ASP A 742 17.52 18.67 -17.92
N HIS A 743 16.93 18.80 -16.74
CA HIS A 743 15.65 18.19 -16.40
C HIS A 743 14.64 19.29 -16.03
N PRO A 744 13.42 19.26 -16.60
CA PRO A 744 12.48 20.37 -16.44
C PRO A 744 11.84 20.37 -15.05
N ALA A 745 11.65 21.58 -14.51
CA ALA A 745 10.66 21.84 -13.47
C ALA A 745 9.30 22.22 -14.09
N LEU A 746 8.28 22.40 -13.26
CA LEU A 746 6.94 22.81 -13.71
C LEU A 746 6.94 24.22 -14.34
N GLN A 747 7.89 25.07 -13.95
CA GLN A 747 8.13 26.37 -14.60
C GLN A 747 8.58 26.22 -16.07
N ASP A 748 9.42 25.23 -16.40
CA ASP A 748 9.88 24.96 -17.77
C ASP A 748 8.75 24.45 -18.67
N PHE A 749 7.86 23.62 -18.10
CA PHE A 749 6.63 23.22 -18.77
C PHE A 749 5.77 24.44 -19.11
N VAL A 750 5.50 25.32 -18.13
CA VAL A 750 4.73 26.54 -18.35
C VAL A 750 5.38 27.46 -19.39
N ALA A 751 6.69 27.67 -19.31
CA ALA A 751 7.44 28.46 -20.29
C ALA A 751 7.39 27.84 -21.70
N SER A 752 7.42 26.51 -21.81
CA SER A 752 7.35 25.77 -23.09
C SER A 752 5.95 25.78 -23.71
N MET A 753 4.89 25.81 -22.88
CA MET A 753 3.50 25.83 -23.33
C MET A 753 3.01 27.24 -23.71
N ARG A 754 3.53 28.30 -23.07
CA ARG A 754 3.12 29.69 -23.30
C ARG A 754 3.08 30.13 -24.78
N PRO A 755 4.06 29.80 -25.66
CA PRO A 755 4.00 30.15 -27.08
C PRO A 755 2.82 29.54 -27.84
N TYR A 756 2.25 28.45 -27.32
CA TYR A 756 1.11 27.75 -27.90
C TYR A 756 -0.23 28.33 -27.42
N ALA A 757 -0.26 29.24 -26.44
CA ALA A 757 -1.48 29.90 -26.00
C ALA A 757 -2.10 30.80 -27.08
N ARG A 758 -3.43 30.87 -27.14
CA ARG A 758 -4.16 31.77 -28.06
C ARG A 758 -4.00 33.25 -27.67
N ASP A 759 -4.04 33.51 -26.38
CA ASP A 759 -3.79 34.80 -25.73
C ASP A 759 -2.77 34.57 -24.60
N PRO A 760 -1.53 35.08 -24.73
CA PRO A 760 -0.51 34.94 -23.70
C PRO A 760 -0.85 35.65 -22.38
N VAL A 761 -1.66 36.72 -22.39
CA VAL A 761 -2.05 37.46 -21.17
C VAL A 761 -3.09 36.67 -20.38
N ALA A 762 -4.08 36.09 -21.06
CA ALA A 762 -5.03 35.17 -20.43
C ALA A 762 -4.33 33.88 -19.94
N TYR A 763 -3.31 33.40 -20.65
CA TYR A 763 -2.47 32.29 -20.21
C TYR A 763 -1.69 32.62 -18.93
N ASP A 764 -1.03 33.77 -18.86
CA ASP A 764 -0.28 34.20 -17.66
C ASP A 764 -1.22 34.36 -16.45
N ALA A 765 -2.46 34.82 -16.67
CA ALA A 765 -3.49 34.86 -15.63
C ALA A 765 -3.91 33.46 -15.15
N PHE A 766 -4.09 32.49 -16.06
CA PHE A 766 -4.39 31.10 -15.72
C PHE A 766 -3.23 30.46 -14.93
N VAL A 767 -1.99 30.65 -15.39
CA VAL A 767 -0.77 30.19 -14.70
C VAL A 767 -0.75 30.72 -13.26
N LYS A 768 -0.96 32.02 -13.11
CA LYS A 768 -0.98 32.63 -11.78
C LYS A 768 -2.03 31.97 -10.88
N GLU A 769 -3.29 31.94 -11.28
CA GLU A 769 -4.37 31.42 -10.43
C GLU A 769 -4.18 29.94 -10.04
N TRP A 770 -3.72 29.11 -10.96
CA TRP A 770 -3.72 27.66 -10.79
C TRP A 770 -2.40 27.04 -10.30
N PHE A 771 -1.26 27.63 -10.69
CA PHE A 771 0.09 27.13 -10.38
C PHE A 771 0.79 27.96 -9.28
N GLU A 772 0.68 29.29 -9.32
CA GLU A 772 1.31 30.21 -8.34
C GLU A 772 0.41 30.53 -7.13
N ASP A 773 -0.90 30.41 -7.31
CA ASP A 773 -1.93 30.56 -6.28
C ASP A 773 -2.66 29.22 -6.03
N ARG A 774 -3.58 29.24 -5.05
CA ARG A 774 -4.42 28.10 -4.65
C ARG A 774 -5.87 28.30 -5.09
N ALA A 775 -6.10 28.62 -6.37
CA ALA A 775 -7.46 28.72 -6.93
C ALA A 775 -8.25 27.43 -6.68
N MET A 776 -9.52 27.57 -6.30
CA MET A 776 -10.45 26.48 -5.99
C MET A 776 -11.90 27.01 -5.98
N PRO A 777 -12.59 26.99 -7.13
CA PRO A 777 -13.98 27.44 -7.24
C PRO A 777 -14.95 26.60 -6.42
N GLU A 778 -16.06 27.20 -5.99
CA GLU A 778 -17.22 26.50 -5.43
C GLU A 778 -18.47 27.17 -6.00
N TYR A 779 -19.20 26.50 -6.89
CA TYR A 779 -20.38 27.11 -7.52
C TYR A 779 -21.65 26.75 -6.75
N ARG A 780 -22.44 27.77 -6.38
CA ARG A 780 -23.75 27.61 -5.72
C ARG A 780 -24.85 28.22 -6.57
N VAL A 781 -25.88 27.42 -6.87
CA VAL A 781 -27.11 27.88 -7.52
C VAL A 781 -28.10 28.36 -6.46
N THR A 782 -28.72 29.52 -6.65
CA THR A 782 -29.79 30.05 -5.78
C THR A 782 -30.93 30.67 -6.59
N GLY A 783 -32.12 30.72 -6.00
CA GLY A 783 -33.29 31.39 -6.60
C GLY A 783 -33.84 30.76 -7.88
N ALA A 784 -33.45 29.52 -8.21
CA ALA A 784 -33.82 28.85 -9.44
C ALA A 784 -35.34 28.59 -9.54
N LYS A 785 -35.96 29.01 -10.65
CA LYS A 785 -37.39 28.85 -10.93
C LYS A 785 -37.62 28.57 -12.42
N LYS A 786 -38.53 27.65 -12.75
CA LYS A 786 -39.04 27.48 -14.11
C LYS A 786 -40.39 28.18 -14.30
N GLU A 787 -40.53 28.94 -15.37
CA GLU A 787 -41.76 29.62 -15.77
C GLU A 787 -42.15 29.16 -17.18
N LYS A 788 -43.42 28.78 -17.37
CA LYS A 788 -43.92 28.39 -18.70
C LYS A 788 -44.10 29.62 -19.58
N ARG A 789 -43.71 29.52 -20.86
CA ARG A 789 -43.90 30.56 -21.89
C ARG A 789 -44.82 30.08 -23.00
N ALA A 790 -45.10 30.96 -23.96
CA ALA A 790 -45.92 30.64 -25.14
C ALA A 790 -45.29 29.54 -26.01
N GLN A 791 -43.96 29.51 -26.07
CA GLN A 791 -43.17 28.41 -26.61
C GLN A 791 -42.12 28.05 -25.55
N GLY A 792 -42.13 26.80 -25.07
CA GLY A 792 -41.17 26.33 -24.07
C GLY A 792 -41.32 26.94 -22.67
N TYR A 793 -40.18 27.03 -21.97
CA TYR A 793 -40.02 27.43 -20.58
C TYR A 793 -38.79 28.32 -20.43
N ASP A 794 -38.88 29.33 -19.55
CA ASP A 794 -37.71 30.07 -19.07
C ASP A 794 -37.29 29.52 -17.71
N VAL A 795 -35.99 29.36 -17.48
CA VAL A 795 -35.43 29.09 -16.16
C VAL A 795 -34.66 30.30 -15.68
N THR A 796 -35.19 31.03 -14.71
CA THR A 796 -34.48 32.12 -14.04
C THR A 796 -33.70 31.57 -12.86
N LEU A 797 -32.44 31.99 -12.68
CA LEU A 797 -31.61 31.60 -11.53
C LEU A 797 -30.49 32.61 -11.26
N THR A 798 -29.84 32.49 -10.10
CA THR A 798 -28.55 33.13 -9.80
C THR A 798 -27.50 32.05 -9.55
N VAL A 799 -26.30 32.21 -10.12
CA VAL A 799 -25.12 31.42 -9.76
C VAL A 799 -24.09 32.32 -9.08
N ARG A 800 -23.49 31.81 -8.00
CA ARG A 800 -22.41 32.46 -7.25
C ARG A 800 -21.21 31.54 -7.17
N ASN A 801 -20.00 32.09 -7.31
CA ASN A 801 -18.78 31.41 -6.88
C ASN A 801 -18.51 31.78 -5.42
N THR A 802 -18.61 30.82 -4.49
CA THR A 802 -18.28 30.99 -3.07
C THR A 802 -16.83 30.60 -2.74
N GLY A 803 -16.11 30.01 -3.70
CA GLY A 803 -14.69 29.68 -3.61
C GLY A 803 -13.78 30.77 -4.18
N THR A 804 -12.60 30.35 -4.64
CA THR A 804 -11.55 31.22 -5.23
C THR A 804 -11.31 30.91 -6.70
N GLY A 805 -10.55 31.76 -7.40
CA GLY A 805 -10.25 31.61 -8.82
C GLY A 805 -11.42 31.98 -9.75
N ARG A 806 -11.17 31.94 -11.06
CA ARG A 806 -12.03 32.45 -12.12
C ARG A 806 -11.95 31.58 -13.37
N MET A 807 -12.98 30.76 -13.61
CA MET A 807 -13.11 29.94 -14.82
C MET A 807 -14.41 30.22 -15.57
N PRO A 808 -14.43 30.03 -16.91
CA PRO A 808 -15.66 29.87 -17.67
C PRO A 808 -16.34 28.54 -17.27
N VAL A 809 -17.65 28.59 -17.05
CA VAL A 809 -18.49 27.42 -16.80
C VAL A 809 -19.80 27.53 -17.57
N GLU A 810 -20.17 26.42 -18.21
CA GLU A 810 -21.50 26.24 -18.80
C GLU A 810 -22.52 25.92 -17.72
N ILE A 811 -23.74 26.45 -17.87
CA ILE A 811 -24.88 26.11 -17.02
C ILE A 811 -25.95 25.49 -17.90
N ALA A 812 -26.34 24.26 -17.61
CA ALA A 812 -27.42 23.58 -18.33
C ALA A 812 -28.71 23.53 -17.49
N ALA A 813 -29.80 24.03 -18.06
CA ALA A 813 -31.14 23.60 -17.69
C ALA A 813 -31.43 22.29 -18.42
N THR A 814 -31.82 21.24 -17.70
CA THR A 814 -31.85 19.86 -18.24
C THR A 814 -33.12 19.12 -17.84
N SER A 815 -33.53 18.16 -18.68
CA SER A 815 -34.59 17.19 -18.40
C SER A 815 -34.10 15.77 -18.69
N GLY A 816 -34.62 14.78 -17.96
CA GLY A 816 -34.34 13.37 -18.19
C GLY A 816 -32.97 12.86 -17.70
N GLU A 817 -32.63 11.65 -18.15
CA GLU A 817 -31.47 10.86 -17.72
C GLU A 817 -30.39 10.85 -18.81
N ARG A 818 -29.31 11.64 -18.64
CA ARG A 818 -28.27 11.86 -19.67
C ARG A 818 -27.65 10.57 -20.21
N TRP A 819 -27.38 9.62 -19.33
CA TRP A 819 -26.78 8.33 -19.66
C TRP A 819 -27.72 7.17 -19.29
N ALA A 820 -28.97 7.26 -19.78
CA ALA A 820 -29.99 6.23 -19.61
C ALA A 820 -29.53 4.84 -20.08
N LYS A 821 -30.16 3.79 -19.55
CA LYS A 821 -29.94 2.41 -20.01
C LYS A 821 -30.31 2.28 -21.50
N PRO A 822 -29.60 1.49 -22.32
CA PRO A 822 -29.89 1.31 -23.76
C PRO A 822 -31.31 0.82 -24.09
N SER A 823 -32.03 0.26 -23.11
CA SER A 823 -33.43 -0.19 -23.22
C SER A 823 -34.46 0.92 -22.96
N LYS A 824 -34.08 2.20 -23.04
CA LYS A 824 -34.96 3.37 -22.95
C LYS A 824 -34.70 4.30 -24.13
N GLU A 825 -35.73 4.98 -24.59
CA GLU A 825 -35.57 6.05 -25.59
C GLU A 825 -34.72 7.21 -25.05
N PRO A 826 -33.93 7.90 -25.90
CA PRO A 826 -33.20 9.11 -25.53
C PRO A 826 -34.14 10.23 -25.07
N SER A 827 -34.30 10.36 -23.76
CA SER A 827 -35.19 11.33 -23.11
C SER A 827 -34.47 12.62 -22.67
N TYR A 828 -33.13 12.61 -22.67
CA TYR A 828 -32.34 13.72 -22.19
C TYR A 828 -32.38 14.92 -23.13
N ARG A 829 -32.65 16.11 -22.57
CA ARG A 829 -32.63 17.39 -23.27
C ARG A 829 -31.93 18.43 -22.40
N GLU A 830 -31.17 19.32 -23.03
CA GLU A 830 -30.48 20.41 -22.36
C GLU A 830 -30.52 21.71 -23.17
N SER A 831 -30.65 22.84 -22.48
CA SER A 831 -30.36 24.20 -22.97
C SER A 831 -29.25 24.78 -22.11
N ARG A 832 -28.31 25.53 -22.70
CA ARG A 832 -27.10 26.00 -22.03
C ARG A 832 -26.90 27.50 -22.12
N GLU A 833 -26.29 28.06 -21.08
CA GLU A 833 -25.79 29.44 -21.03
C GLU A 833 -24.41 29.47 -20.38
N GLY A 834 -23.46 30.18 -21.00
CA GLY A 834 -22.07 30.30 -20.53
C GLY A 834 -21.87 31.50 -19.61
N ILE A 835 -21.16 31.31 -18.49
CA ILE A 835 -20.77 32.39 -17.58
C ILE A 835 -19.30 32.30 -17.15
N VAL A 836 -18.74 33.41 -16.68
CA VAL A 836 -17.45 33.48 -15.97
C VAL A 836 -17.72 34.16 -14.63
N LEU A 837 -17.20 33.61 -13.53
CA LEU A 837 -17.28 34.19 -12.19
C LEU A 837 -15.94 34.04 -11.46
N GLY A 838 -15.38 35.16 -11.01
CA GLY A 838 -14.30 35.21 -10.04
C GLY A 838 -14.77 34.98 -8.60
N ALA A 839 -13.85 35.04 -7.65
CA ALA A 839 -14.11 34.78 -6.24
C ALA A 839 -15.21 35.70 -5.66
N GLY A 840 -16.25 35.10 -5.07
CA GLY A 840 -17.37 35.82 -4.45
C GLY A 840 -18.43 36.38 -5.40
N GLU A 841 -18.14 36.49 -6.71
CA GLU A 841 -19.02 37.07 -7.74
C GLU A 841 -20.31 36.29 -7.92
N SER A 842 -21.38 36.97 -8.35
CA SER A 842 -22.70 36.38 -8.61
C SER A 842 -23.30 36.94 -9.90
N LYS A 843 -23.92 36.08 -10.72
CA LYS A 843 -24.63 36.48 -11.95
C LYS A 843 -26.02 35.85 -11.96
N ALA A 844 -27.04 36.67 -12.17
CA ALA A 844 -28.38 36.22 -12.53
C ALA A 844 -28.45 35.95 -14.04
N LEU A 845 -29.19 34.92 -14.44
CA LEU A 845 -29.39 34.55 -15.84
C LEU A 845 -30.76 33.88 -16.06
N THR A 846 -31.18 33.84 -17.32
CA THR A 846 -32.39 33.15 -17.78
C THR A 846 -32.00 32.17 -18.89
N ILE A 847 -32.25 30.87 -18.70
CA ILE A 847 -32.00 29.84 -19.71
C ILE A 847 -33.33 29.51 -20.41
N HIS A 848 -33.41 29.74 -21.72
CA HIS A 848 -34.60 29.43 -22.50
C HIS A 848 -34.60 27.96 -22.97
N CYS A 849 -35.69 27.24 -22.72
CA CYS A 849 -35.82 25.80 -22.92
C CYS A 849 -37.02 25.45 -23.81
N SER A 850 -36.79 24.76 -24.92
CA SER A 850 -37.89 24.25 -25.80
C SER A 850 -38.67 23.07 -25.20
N PHE A 851 -38.31 22.64 -24.00
CA PHE A 851 -38.84 21.51 -23.23
C PHE A 851 -39.04 21.94 -21.77
N SER A 852 -39.80 21.17 -20.99
CA SER A 852 -39.92 21.41 -19.53
C SER A 852 -38.66 20.88 -18.82
N PRO A 853 -37.87 21.73 -18.13
CA PRO A 853 -36.68 21.28 -17.42
C PRO A 853 -37.01 20.76 -16.01
N ASP A 854 -36.19 19.82 -15.54
CA ASP A 854 -36.33 19.15 -14.23
C ASP A 854 -35.29 19.66 -13.22
N LYS A 855 -34.13 20.15 -13.70
CA LYS A 855 -32.99 20.59 -12.88
C LYS A 855 -32.05 21.53 -13.65
N VAL A 856 -31.33 22.37 -12.91
CA VAL A 856 -30.17 23.12 -13.39
C VAL A 856 -28.89 22.47 -12.87
N VAL A 857 -27.85 22.42 -13.71
CA VAL A 857 -26.51 21.92 -13.38
C VAL A 857 -25.46 22.92 -13.88
N VAL A 858 -24.59 23.42 -13.00
CA VAL A 858 -23.38 24.17 -13.39
C VAL A 858 -22.25 23.18 -13.67
N ASP A 859 -21.48 23.43 -14.72
CA ASP A 859 -20.48 22.51 -15.27
C ASP A 859 -21.04 21.09 -15.52
N PRO A 860 -22.05 20.96 -16.40
CA PRO A 860 -22.73 19.68 -16.70
C PRO A 860 -21.81 18.64 -17.36
N ASP A 861 -20.68 19.07 -17.91
CA ASP A 861 -19.69 18.24 -18.61
C ASP A 861 -18.44 17.94 -17.76
N VAL A 862 -18.35 18.44 -16.52
CA VAL A 862 -17.23 18.19 -15.59
C VAL A 862 -15.89 18.64 -16.21
N ARG A 863 -15.84 19.89 -16.64
CA ARG A 863 -14.69 20.54 -17.30
C ARG A 863 -13.81 21.35 -16.33
N VAL A 864 -14.35 21.79 -15.20
CA VAL A 864 -13.65 22.67 -14.23
C VAL A 864 -13.60 22.03 -12.84
N LEU A 865 -12.39 21.90 -12.27
CA LEU A 865 -12.19 21.49 -10.87
C LEU A 865 -12.89 22.48 -9.93
N GLN A 866 -13.78 21.98 -9.08
CA GLN A 866 -14.52 22.77 -8.11
C GLN A 866 -14.79 21.96 -6.85
N LEU A 867 -15.20 22.62 -5.76
CA LEU A 867 -15.74 21.94 -4.59
C LEU A 867 -17.27 21.86 -4.63
N ASN A 868 -17.82 20.88 -3.92
CA ASN A 868 -19.23 20.78 -3.56
C ASN A 868 -20.25 20.85 -4.73
N ARG A 869 -20.02 20.17 -5.87
CA ARG A 869 -20.95 20.10 -7.02
C ARG A 869 -22.43 19.80 -6.71
N LYS A 870 -22.75 19.21 -5.55
CA LYS A 870 -24.13 19.06 -5.05
C LYS A 870 -24.84 20.42 -4.83
N GLN A 871 -24.11 21.47 -4.46
CA GLN A 871 -24.61 22.85 -4.36
C GLN A 871 -24.72 23.56 -5.72
N ALA A 872 -23.97 23.05 -6.71
CA ALA A 872 -23.95 23.50 -8.10
C ALA A 872 -25.11 22.89 -8.93
N THR A 873 -26.02 22.14 -8.29
CA THR A 873 -27.16 21.45 -8.92
C THR A 873 -28.44 21.71 -8.12
N VAL A 874 -29.53 22.12 -8.77
CA VAL A 874 -30.82 22.41 -8.13
C VAL A 874 -31.97 21.88 -8.99
N SER A 875 -32.96 21.21 -8.37
CA SER A 875 -34.20 20.77 -9.03
C SER A 875 -35.20 21.94 -9.20
N LEU A 876 -36.01 21.89 -10.26
CA LEU A 876 -36.94 22.95 -10.68
C LEU A 876 -38.41 22.54 -10.58
#